data_AF-A0A956H2N5-F1
#
_entry.id   AF-A0A956H2N5-F1
#
_cell.length_a   1.000
_cell.length_b   1.000
_cell.length_c   1.000
_cell.angle_alpha   90.00
_cell.angle_beta   90.00
_cell.angle_gamma   90.00
#
_symmetry.space_group_name_H-M   'P 1'
#
loop_
_entity.id
_entity.type
_entity.pdbx_description
1 polymer ?
#
loop_
_entity_poly.entity_id
_entity_poly.type
_entity_poly.pdbx_seq_one_letter_code
_entity_poly.pdbx_strand_id
1 'polypeptide(L)'
;MSSDEAGKRERDAAQRLRDVAGGELLEELRLNGELALEAGRSTSASLCRTRDGLYLVLLRAGDEGVIDLLAPGRRLRYVPQLLGDRLEIDRWRLAVPLGRGEQAQRMIAMVRIARSFAHLREGESLPSRGSLDHPDGPWAWSGPFVDALLPRERAWALRWLEADERLLVWQATDERHDFEEGSGDDEGPILADAQSRRCLLISERRQALVAVSPVGDLWVQELEPQALEIESSVVGRSVLRSGSHRVRIPLGDEATFTMLLDMPALEGGARKLALARGLWLRGGKTAGRGTGLRAQTILREIAGDDPLAALTLALLFSAELVSPSADPAEPARLSAEAIAALERLAKAGHEGEQLLAWWRSWELGPELGELVVEHLCELGPGGLALALALHEQLRPILQAKLEDEGVEAAVLDFVLAEHLLALDRAAQALALLEERRGKLPSEQLQDLLPPSPERGGQQIRIELLALVAAAHERLGDGHVAALAELARLQPLMGERLTALIEGLRAAGEDGDPALLARAELVRAILDEGGFARALGQGAGSDGDEHEDEKQLQRRPKAAALDGERLEQLRHPAARVDGVLGRMQGALAKVAVPDRSQLKAYCERANLARLELLARAIADATIMLGVGGIEPYVSRGDKSVGLRAYEDSTSFMLIGADHLDADSHAYLDEAALRFAVTCEIAHLRFAHNRVTSDEVWSGTLDLGLTGLSMLVAAAPILKGLKAP
;
A
#
# COMPACT_ATOMS: atom_id res chain seq x y z
N MET A 1 -30.73 13.12 -65.69
CA MET A 1 -31.21 14.40 -65.15
C MET A 1 -30.06 15.39 -65.19
N SER A 2 -30.26 16.57 -65.78
CA SER A 2 -29.26 17.64 -65.79
C SER A 2 -29.06 18.17 -64.35
N SER A 3 -27.83 18.53 -63.99
CA SER A 3 -27.48 19.16 -62.72
C SER A 3 -28.34 20.42 -62.41
N ASP A 4 -28.85 21.10 -63.45
CA ASP A 4 -29.70 22.28 -63.31
C ASP A 4 -31.13 21.96 -62.82
N GLU A 5 -31.68 20.80 -63.20
CA GLU A 5 -33.00 20.39 -62.72
C GLU A 5 -32.99 19.95 -61.26
N ALA A 6 -31.88 19.39 -60.78
CA ALA A 6 -31.71 19.02 -59.38
C ALA A 6 -31.69 20.29 -58.49
N GLY A 7 -30.89 21.29 -58.88
CA GLY A 7 -30.75 22.56 -58.14
C GLY A 7 -32.01 23.44 -58.16
N LYS A 8 -32.79 23.43 -59.25
CA LYS A 8 -34.07 24.17 -59.32
C LYS A 8 -35.16 23.54 -58.44
N ARG A 9 -35.08 22.22 -58.18
CA ARG A 9 -36.04 21.46 -57.35
C ARG A 9 -35.67 21.48 -55.86
N GLU A 10 -34.39 21.48 -55.51
CA GLU A 10 -33.91 21.62 -54.12
C GLU A 10 -34.23 23.00 -53.53
N ARG A 11 -34.25 24.04 -54.38
CA ARG A 11 -34.77 25.37 -54.02
C ARG A 11 -36.26 25.39 -53.70
N ASP A 12 -37.05 24.41 -54.13
CA ASP A 12 -38.51 24.43 -54.00
C ASP A 12 -38.97 23.96 -52.60
N ALA A 13 -38.40 22.89 -52.05
CA ALA A 13 -38.79 22.39 -50.72
C ALA A 13 -38.32 23.33 -49.59
N ALA A 14 -37.06 23.77 -49.62
CA ALA A 14 -36.48 24.67 -48.63
C ALA A 14 -37.16 26.06 -48.61
N GLN A 15 -37.57 26.56 -49.79
CA GLN A 15 -38.28 27.84 -49.88
C GLN A 15 -39.68 27.72 -49.27
N ARG A 16 -40.45 26.71 -49.67
CA ARG A 16 -41.81 26.49 -49.14
C ARG A 16 -41.83 26.25 -47.64
N LEU A 17 -40.87 25.49 -47.12
CA LEU A 17 -40.76 25.25 -45.69
C LEU A 17 -40.48 26.54 -44.92
N ARG A 18 -39.62 27.42 -45.46
CA ARG A 18 -39.38 28.75 -44.90
C ARG A 18 -40.63 29.64 -44.96
N ASP A 19 -41.35 29.61 -46.07
CA ASP A 19 -42.54 30.44 -46.29
C ASP A 19 -43.73 30.04 -45.39
N VAL A 20 -43.91 28.74 -45.13
CA VAL A 20 -45.07 28.22 -44.37
C VAL A 20 -44.77 27.94 -42.91
N ALA A 21 -43.62 27.34 -42.59
CA ALA A 21 -43.29 26.88 -41.24
C ALA A 21 -42.26 27.77 -40.52
N GLY A 22 -41.65 28.74 -41.22
CA GLY A 22 -40.65 29.65 -40.64
C GLY A 22 -39.34 28.99 -40.20
N GLY A 23 -39.15 27.70 -40.47
CA GLY A 23 -38.01 26.91 -40.03
C GLY A 23 -36.92 26.74 -41.09
N GLU A 24 -35.66 26.69 -40.66
CA GLU A 24 -34.53 26.30 -41.51
C GLU A 24 -34.61 24.80 -41.83
N LEU A 25 -34.50 24.45 -43.12
CA LEU A 25 -34.40 23.05 -43.56
C LEU A 25 -33.04 22.49 -43.13
N LEU A 26 -33.06 21.53 -42.21
CA LEU A 26 -31.85 20.87 -41.72
C LEU A 26 -31.54 19.60 -42.51
N GLU A 27 -32.58 18.89 -42.97
CA GLU A 27 -32.42 17.62 -43.68
C GLU A 27 -33.63 17.36 -44.59
N GLU A 28 -33.40 16.90 -45.82
CA GLU A 28 -34.44 16.50 -46.78
C GLU A 28 -34.22 15.02 -47.18
N LEU A 29 -35.31 14.27 -47.22
CA LEU A 29 -35.37 12.93 -47.78
C LEU A 29 -36.52 12.83 -48.77
N ARG A 30 -36.18 12.69 -50.06
CA ARG A 30 -37.18 12.47 -51.10
C ARG A 30 -37.81 11.10 -50.96
N LEU A 31 -39.14 11.05 -50.99
CA LEU A 31 -39.89 9.81 -50.89
C LEU A 31 -40.27 9.32 -52.29
N ASN A 32 -40.31 8.00 -52.44
CA ASN A 32 -40.77 7.32 -53.64
C ASN A 32 -42.30 7.19 -53.63
N GLY A 33 -42.88 7.24 -54.83
CA GLY A 33 -44.32 7.21 -55.03
C GLY A 33 -44.88 8.57 -55.43
N GLU A 34 -46.12 8.55 -55.90
CA GLU A 34 -46.86 9.72 -56.32
C GLU A 34 -48.13 9.84 -55.47
N LEU A 35 -48.36 11.02 -54.91
CA LEU A 35 -49.58 11.33 -54.17
C LEU A 35 -50.62 11.90 -55.12
N ALA A 36 -51.80 11.27 -55.15
CA ALA A 36 -52.95 11.81 -55.85
C ALA A 36 -53.51 13.02 -55.08
N LEU A 37 -53.46 14.19 -55.71
CA LEU A 37 -54.11 15.40 -55.27
C LEU A 37 -55.55 15.45 -55.81
N GLU A 38 -56.37 16.33 -55.22
CA GLU A 38 -57.69 16.64 -55.77
C GLU A 38 -57.53 17.15 -57.23
N ALA A 39 -58.51 16.82 -58.09
CA ALA A 39 -58.46 17.02 -59.55
C ALA A 39 -57.47 16.12 -60.35
N GLY A 40 -57.07 14.97 -59.80
CA GLY A 40 -56.35 13.93 -60.56
C GLY A 40 -54.89 14.26 -60.88
N ARG A 41 -54.32 15.27 -60.22
CA ARG A 41 -52.90 15.61 -60.33
C ARG A 41 -52.07 14.71 -59.42
N SER A 42 -50.88 14.33 -59.85
CA SER A 42 -49.92 13.62 -59.01
C SER A 42 -48.74 14.50 -58.62
N THR A 43 -48.26 14.34 -57.38
CA THR A 43 -47.06 15.04 -56.87
C THR A 43 -46.12 14.07 -56.18
N SER A 44 -44.82 14.32 -56.33
CA SER A 44 -43.80 13.75 -55.45
C SER A 44 -43.79 14.49 -54.11
N ALA A 45 -43.26 13.83 -53.09
CA ALA A 45 -43.17 14.37 -51.74
C ALA A 45 -41.76 14.20 -51.16
N SER A 46 -41.39 15.11 -50.27
CA SER A 46 -40.14 15.04 -49.52
C SER A 46 -40.43 15.13 -48.03
N LEU A 47 -39.81 14.27 -47.25
CA LEU A 47 -39.75 14.39 -45.81
C LEU A 47 -38.70 15.46 -45.47
N CYS A 48 -39.07 16.48 -44.73
CA CYS A 48 -38.22 17.61 -44.39
C CYS A 48 -38.15 17.74 -42.87
N ARG A 49 -36.95 17.80 -42.33
CA ARG A 49 -36.69 18.05 -40.92
C ARG A 49 -36.26 19.50 -40.73
N THR A 50 -36.90 20.18 -39.79
CA THR A 50 -36.45 21.47 -39.26
C THR A 50 -35.96 21.29 -37.83
N ARG A 51 -35.62 22.39 -37.15
CA ARG A 51 -35.33 22.38 -35.72
C ARG A 51 -36.53 21.94 -34.87
N ASP A 52 -37.74 22.36 -35.27
CA ASP A 52 -38.94 22.31 -34.41
C ASP A 52 -40.05 21.39 -34.96
N GLY A 53 -39.89 20.88 -36.18
CA GLY A 53 -40.93 20.09 -36.83
C GLY A 53 -40.43 19.14 -37.92
N LEU A 54 -41.28 18.15 -38.19
CA LEU A 54 -41.13 17.15 -39.22
C LEU A 54 -42.26 17.37 -40.22
N TYR A 55 -41.91 17.71 -41.46
CA TYR A 55 -42.86 18.14 -42.46
C TYR A 55 -42.82 17.23 -43.68
N LEU A 56 -43.96 17.01 -44.30
CA LEU A 56 -44.06 16.46 -45.64
C LEU A 56 -44.31 17.62 -46.61
N VAL A 57 -43.38 17.82 -47.55
CA VAL A 57 -43.47 18.88 -48.56
C VAL A 57 -43.81 18.28 -49.92
N LEU A 58 -44.97 18.67 -50.45
CA LEU A 58 -45.51 18.26 -51.74
C LEU A 58 -44.96 19.17 -52.85
N LEU A 59 -44.07 18.64 -53.69
CA LEU A 59 -43.28 19.47 -54.62
C LEU A 59 -44.10 20.17 -55.72
N ARG A 60 -45.33 19.73 -56.01
CA ARG A 60 -46.21 20.32 -57.04
C ARG A 60 -47.53 20.87 -56.51
N ALA A 61 -47.75 20.87 -55.19
CA ALA A 61 -48.91 21.53 -54.58
C ALA A 61 -48.65 23.06 -54.45
N GLY A 62 -49.65 23.88 -54.10
CA GLY A 62 -49.41 25.29 -53.73
C GLY A 62 -48.87 25.42 -52.29
N ASP A 63 -49.17 26.54 -51.61
CA ASP A 63 -48.78 26.79 -50.22
C ASP A 63 -49.40 25.77 -49.23
N GLU A 64 -50.53 25.15 -49.59
CA GLU A 64 -51.14 24.02 -48.86
C GLU A 64 -50.30 22.71 -48.91
N GLY A 65 -49.15 22.74 -49.59
CA GLY A 65 -48.28 21.59 -49.80
C GLY A 65 -47.34 21.22 -48.64
N VAL A 66 -47.38 21.92 -47.51
CA VAL A 66 -46.52 21.66 -46.35
C VAL A 66 -47.35 21.12 -45.19
N ILE A 67 -47.07 19.91 -44.76
CA ILE A 67 -47.88 19.18 -43.77
C ILE A 67 -47.02 18.83 -42.57
N ASP A 68 -47.35 19.34 -41.38
CA ASP A 68 -46.72 18.91 -40.14
C ASP A 68 -47.18 17.49 -39.80
N LEU A 69 -46.24 16.54 -39.83
CA LEU A 69 -46.50 15.12 -39.64
C LEU A 69 -46.69 14.71 -38.18
N LEU A 70 -46.33 15.60 -37.24
CA LEU A 70 -46.40 15.34 -35.80
C LEU A 70 -47.39 16.31 -35.13
N ALA A 71 -48.22 17.01 -35.90
CA ALA A 71 -49.28 17.85 -35.36
C ALA A 71 -50.37 16.99 -34.69
N PRO A 72 -51.05 17.49 -33.64
CA PRO A 72 -52.11 16.74 -32.97
C PRO A 72 -53.19 16.23 -33.94
N GLY A 73 -53.59 14.96 -33.80
CA GLY A 73 -54.60 14.31 -34.64
C GLY A 73 -54.10 13.78 -35.98
N ARG A 74 -52.79 13.84 -36.26
CA ARG A 74 -52.18 13.19 -37.43
C ARG A 74 -51.70 11.80 -37.08
N ARG A 75 -51.97 10.83 -37.96
CA ARG A 75 -51.48 9.45 -37.79
C ARG A 75 -50.26 9.23 -38.68
N LEU A 76 -49.08 9.17 -38.06
CA LEU A 76 -47.82 8.80 -38.72
C LEU A 76 -47.41 7.39 -38.31
N ARG A 77 -47.19 6.49 -39.27
CA ARG A 77 -46.59 5.17 -39.05
C ARG A 77 -45.39 4.93 -39.96
N TYR A 78 -44.37 4.29 -39.42
CA TYR A 78 -43.21 3.77 -40.12
C TYR A 78 -43.35 2.25 -40.21
N VAL A 79 -43.39 1.72 -41.43
CA VAL A 79 -43.55 0.29 -41.69
C VAL A 79 -42.26 -0.23 -42.34
N PRO A 80 -41.39 -0.94 -41.60
CA PRO A 80 -40.20 -1.54 -42.18
C PRO A 80 -40.62 -2.68 -43.13
N GLN A 81 -40.00 -2.78 -44.30
CA GLN A 81 -40.28 -3.84 -45.26
C GLN A 81 -39.01 -4.33 -45.96
N LEU A 82 -38.98 -5.63 -46.29
CA LEU A 82 -37.85 -6.26 -46.99
C LEU A 82 -37.50 -5.57 -48.33
N LEU A 83 -38.51 -5.04 -49.03
CA LEU A 83 -38.37 -4.38 -50.34
C LEU A 83 -38.44 -2.85 -50.25
N GLY A 84 -38.08 -2.28 -49.10
CA GLY A 84 -38.04 -0.84 -48.87
C GLY A 84 -39.15 -0.36 -47.94
N ASP A 85 -38.73 0.39 -46.92
CA ASP A 85 -39.60 0.87 -45.87
C ASP A 85 -40.66 1.84 -46.38
N ARG A 86 -41.72 2.05 -45.59
CA ARG A 86 -42.83 2.93 -45.95
C ARG A 86 -43.22 3.85 -44.81
N LEU A 87 -43.69 5.03 -45.16
CA LEU A 87 -44.37 5.97 -44.28
C LEU A 87 -45.87 5.93 -44.61
N GLU A 88 -46.69 5.59 -43.62
CA GLU A 88 -48.14 5.75 -43.70
C GLU A 88 -48.53 7.04 -42.95
N ILE A 89 -49.15 7.96 -43.66
CA ILE A 89 -49.52 9.29 -43.14
C ILE A 89 -51.00 9.49 -43.43
N ASP A 90 -51.85 9.33 -42.42
CA ASP A 90 -53.30 9.30 -42.54
C ASP A 90 -53.77 8.30 -43.62
N ARG A 91 -54.11 8.79 -44.82
CA ARG A 91 -54.54 7.98 -45.98
C ARG A 91 -53.43 7.70 -47.00
N TRP A 92 -52.26 8.31 -46.83
CA TRP A 92 -51.16 8.25 -47.78
C TRP A 92 -50.16 7.16 -47.41
N ARG A 93 -49.61 6.52 -48.44
CA ARG A 93 -48.54 5.52 -48.31
C ARG A 93 -47.41 5.93 -49.23
N LEU A 94 -46.27 6.28 -48.63
CA LEU A 94 -45.09 6.76 -49.32
C LEU A 94 -43.94 5.79 -49.10
N ALA A 95 -43.22 5.42 -50.15
CA ALA A 95 -42.07 4.54 -50.03
C ALA A 95 -40.82 5.34 -49.66
N VAL A 96 -40.04 4.84 -48.72
CA VAL A 96 -38.71 5.37 -48.41
C VAL A 96 -37.72 4.80 -49.42
N PRO A 97 -36.80 5.60 -49.99
CA PRO A 97 -35.79 5.06 -50.91
C PRO A 97 -34.96 3.94 -50.26
N LEU A 98 -34.62 2.92 -51.06
CA LEU A 98 -33.85 1.79 -50.59
C LEU A 98 -32.52 2.26 -49.96
N GLY A 99 -32.21 1.75 -48.77
CA GLY A 99 -31.01 2.15 -48.01
C GLY A 99 -31.13 3.50 -47.28
N ARG A 100 -32.29 4.18 -47.34
CA ARG A 100 -32.55 5.45 -46.61
C ARG A 100 -33.49 5.30 -45.41
N GLY A 101 -33.81 4.07 -45.01
CA GLY A 101 -34.68 3.80 -43.87
C GLY A 101 -34.17 4.40 -42.56
N GLU A 102 -32.89 4.18 -42.24
CA GLU A 102 -32.25 4.75 -41.04
C GLU A 102 -32.27 6.28 -41.03
N GLN A 103 -32.13 6.91 -42.21
CA GLN A 103 -32.23 8.36 -42.33
C GLN A 103 -33.65 8.85 -41.99
N ALA A 104 -34.68 8.20 -42.54
CA ALA A 104 -36.07 8.53 -42.23
C ALA A 104 -36.38 8.36 -40.73
N GLN A 105 -35.99 7.24 -40.13
CA GLN A 105 -36.17 6.96 -38.70
C GLN A 105 -35.46 8.01 -37.84
N ARG A 106 -34.19 8.33 -38.15
CA ARG A 106 -33.43 9.39 -37.46
C ARG A 106 -34.13 10.74 -37.58
N MET A 107 -34.62 11.11 -38.75
CA MET A 107 -35.34 12.39 -38.93
C MET A 107 -36.58 12.46 -38.04
N ILE A 108 -37.37 11.39 -37.98
CA ILE A 108 -38.55 11.28 -37.10
C ILE A 108 -38.12 11.37 -35.63
N ALA A 109 -37.14 10.56 -35.23
CA ALA A 109 -36.68 10.48 -33.85
C ALA A 109 -36.21 11.83 -33.30
N MET A 110 -35.39 12.55 -34.07
CA MET A 110 -34.81 13.83 -33.63
C MET A 110 -35.89 14.89 -33.36
N VAL A 111 -36.93 14.95 -34.19
CA VAL A 111 -38.03 15.92 -34.00
C VAL A 111 -38.92 15.50 -32.83
N ARG A 112 -39.25 14.22 -32.71
CA ARG A 112 -40.08 13.73 -31.60
C ARG A 112 -39.40 13.94 -30.26
N ILE A 113 -38.12 13.58 -30.17
CA ILE A 113 -37.29 13.89 -29.03
C ILE A 113 -37.30 15.40 -28.75
N ALA A 114 -37.18 16.27 -29.76
CA ALA A 114 -37.26 17.72 -29.52
C ALA A 114 -38.62 18.16 -28.95
N ARG A 115 -39.73 17.64 -29.50
CA ARG A 115 -41.10 17.98 -29.05
C ARG A 115 -41.42 17.48 -27.64
N SER A 116 -40.92 16.31 -27.25
CA SER A 116 -41.14 15.77 -25.90
C SER A 116 -40.60 16.68 -24.79
N PHE A 117 -39.66 17.58 -25.09
CA PHE A 117 -39.11 18.55 -24.13
C PHE A 117 -39.50 20.00 -24.43
N ALA A 118 -40.41 20.25 -25.39
CA ALA A 118 -40.80 21.61 -25.77
C ALA A 118 -41.49 22.37 -24.63
N HIS A 119 -42.29 21.66 -23.81
CA HIS A 119 -43.01 22.24 -22.68
C HIS A 119 -42.10 22.73 -21.54
N LEU A 120 -40.87 22.23 -21.45
CA LEU A 120 -39.91 22.63 -20.43
C LEU A 120 -39.15 23.92 -20.79
N ARG A 121 -39.38 24.49 -21.99
CA ARG A 121 -38.41 25.41 -22.63
C ARG A 121 -39.02 26.63 -23.31
N GLU A 122 -40.26 26.98 -23.01
CA GLU A 122 -40.83 28.26 -23.47
C GLU A 122 -40.08 29.43 -22.81
N GLY A 123 -39.10 30.01 -23.53
CA GLY A 123 -38.48 31.30 -23.19
C GLY A 123 -36.95 31.32 -23.02
N GLU A 124 -36.27 30.17 -22.91
CA GLU A 124 -34.83 30.12 -22.69
C GLU A 124 -34.07 29.54 -23.90
N SER A 125 -33.21 30.35 -24.49
CA SER A 125 -32.21 29.86 -25.44
C SER A 125 -31.30 28.86 -24.72
N LEU A 126 -31.25 27.62 -25.21
CA LEU A 126 -30.38 26.59 -24.65
C LEU A 126 -28.98 27.15 -24.42
N PRO A 127 -28.51 27.25 -23.17
CA PRO A 127 -27.13 27.62 -22.92
C PRO A 127 -26.24 26.65 -23.69
N SER A 128 -25.28 27.19 -24.43
CA SER A 128 -24.24 26.41 -25.07
C SER A 128 -23.61 25.52 -23.99
N ARG A 129 -23.81 24.20 -24.08
CA ARG A 129 -23.19 23.20 -23.17
C ARG A 129 -21.66 23.17 -23.29
N GLY A 130 -21.07 23.99 -24.17
CA GLY A 130 -19.65 24.35 -24.16
C GLY A 130 -18.72 23.13 -24.11
N SER A 131 -17.79 23.15 -23.15
CA SER A 131 -16.79 22.09 -22.94
C SER A 131 -17.34 20.78 -22.37
N LEU A 132 -18.59 20.75 -21.88
CA LEU A 132 -19.20 19.54 -21.29
C LEU A 132 -19.49 18.46 -22.33
N ASP A 133 -19.73 18.86 -23.59
CA ASP A 133 -20.06 17.95 -24.69
C ASP A 133 -18.87 17.65 -25.61
N HIS A 134 -17.66 18.07 -25.23
CA HIS A 134 -16.47 17.77 -26.02
C HIS A 134 -16.28 16.24 -26.08
N PRO A 135 -16.23 15.61 -27.27
CA PRO A 135 -16.15 14.16 -27.40
C PRO A 135 -14.88 13.58 -26.75
N ASP A 136 -13.81 14.37 -26.73
CA ASP A 136 -12.53 14.03 -26.08
C ASP A 136 -12.35 14.70 -24.71
N GLY A 137 -13.40 15.34 -24.18
CA GLY A 137 -13.35 16.02 -22.89
C GLY A 137 -13.27 15.04 -21.71
N PRO A 138 -12.98 15.52 -20.50
CA PRO A 138 -12.96 14.67 -19.31
C PRO A 138 -14.32 14.00 -19.02
N TRP A 139 -15.39 14.61 -19.53
CA TRP A 139 -16.78 14.14 -19.46
C TRP A 139 -17.26 13.55 -20.80
N ALA A 140 -16.33 13.00 -21.58
CA ALA A 140 -16.60 12.37 -22.87
C ALA A 140 -17.79 11.39 -22.80
N TRP A 141 -18.62 11.47 -23.84
CA TRP A 141 -19.80 10.62 -24.07
C TRP A 141 -19.42 9.24 -24.65
N SER A 142 -18.23 8.78 -24.28
CA SER A 142 -17.68 7.48 -24.60
C SER A 142 -16.66 7.11 -23.52
N GLY A 143 -16.58 5.85 -23.15
CA GLY A 143 -15.62 5.37 -22.16
C GLY A 143 -16.05 4.04 -21.54
N PRO A 144 -15.33 3.57 -20.50
CA PRO A 144 -15.62 2.27 -19.90
C PRO A 144 -16.99 2.14 -19.24
N PHE A 145 -17.60 3.26 -18.84
CA PHE A 145 -18.94 3.30 -18.24
C PHE A 145 -19.96 4.02 -19.11
N VAL A 146 -19.57 4.43 -20.32
CA VAL A 146 -20.43 5.14 -21.26
C VAL A 146 -20.28 4.45 -22.62
N ASP A 147 -21.19 3.52 -22.89
CA ASP A 147 -21.27 2.84 -24.18
C ASP A 147 -21.50 3.87 -25.30
N ALA A 148 -21.17 3.50 -26.54
CA ALA A 148 -21.38 4.40 -27.67
C ALA A 148 -22.86 4.77 -27.82
N LEU A 149 -23.22 6.01 -27.48
CA LEU A 149 -24.57 6.51 -27.67
C LEU A 149 -24.89 6.66 -29.16
N LEU A 150 -26.05 6.16 -29.56
CA LEU A 150 -26.61 6.43 -30.87
C LEU A 150 -26.98 7.92 -30.98
N PRO A 151 -27.00 8.52 -32.19
CA PRO A 151 -27.31 9.94 -32.36
C PRO A 151 -28.61 10.39 -31.69
N ARG A 152 -29.64 9.54 -31.70
CA ARG A 152 -30.93 9.79 -31.06
C ARG A 152 -30.85 9.72 -29.52
N GLU A 153 -30.11 8.77 -28.97
CA GLU A 153 -29.90 8.64 -27.52
C GLU A 153 -29.12 9.84 -27.00
N ARG A 154 -28.09 10.26 -27.74
CA ARG A 154 -27.36 11.49 -27.47
C ARG A 154 -28.27 12.71 -27.50
N ALA A 155 -29.10 12.85 -28.53
CA ALA A 155 -30.03 13.96 -28.65
C ALA A 155 -31.06 14.01 -27.52
N TRP A 156 -31.51 12.84 -27.05
CA TRP A 156 -32.40 12.69 -25.91
C TRP A 156 -31.70 13.08 -24.60
N ALA A 157 -30.55 12.49 -24.30
CA ALA A 157 -29.83 12.75 -23.06
C ALA A 157 -29.41 14.23 -22.94
N LEU A 158 -29.02 14.90 -24.04
CA LEU A 158 -28.73 16.34 -24.05
C LEU A 158 -29.93 17.23 -23.68
N ARG A 159 -31.15 16.72 -23.87
CA ARG A 159 -32.39 17.43 -23.52
C ARG A 159 -32.91 17.05 -22.17
N TRP A 160 -32.73 15.79 -21.79
CA TRP A 160 -33.12 15.27 -20.51
C TRP A 160 -32.26 15.87 -19.41
N LEU A 161 -30.93 15.86 -19.56
CA LEU A 161 -29.95 16.43 -18.61
C LEU A 161 -30.05 17.96 -18.55
N GLU A 162 -29.96 18.50 -17.34
CA GLU A 162 -29.79 19.95 -17.14
C GLU A 162 -28.51 20.45 -17.80
N ALA A 163 -28.42 21.76 -18.06
CA ALA A 163 -27.31 22.36 -18.79
C ALA A 163 -25.95 22.15 -18.10
N ASP A 164 -25.95 22.12 -16.77
CA ASP A 164 -24.77 21.94 -15.91
C ASP A 164 -24.61 20.50 -15.40
N GLU A 165 -25.58 19.63 -15.66
CA GLU A 165 -25.58 18.24 -15.21
C GLU A 165 -24.83 17.34 -16.18
N ARG A 166 -23.99 16.46 -15.62
CA ARG A 166 -23.15 15.56 -16.42
C ARG A 166 -23.64 14.13 -16.44
N LEU A 167 -23.47 13.49 -17.60
CA LEU A 167 -23.63 12.05 -17.76
C LEU A 167 -22.41 11.35 -17.17
N LEU A 168 -22.63 10.46 -16.19
CA LEU A 168 -21.58 9.69 -15.54
C LEU A 168 -21.52 8.27 -16.11
N VAL A 169 -22.69 7.67 -16.34
CA VAL A 169 -22.84 6.28 -16.79
C VAL A 169 -23.93 6.20 -17.86
N TRP A 170 -23.63 5.46 -18.92
CA TRP A 170 -24.57 4.95 -19.91
C TRP A 170 -24.17 3.52 -20.24
N GLN A 171 -24.87 2.54 -19.68
CA GLN A 171 -24.53 1.12 -19.86
C GLN A 171 -25.73 0.36 -20.40
N ALA A 172 -25.60 -0.20 -21.59
CA ALA A 172 -26.62 -1.03 -22.20
C ALA A 172 -26.81 -2.31 -21.38
N THR A 173 -28.05 -2.70 -21.23
CA THR A 173 -28.42 -3.97 -20.61
C THR A 173 -28.79 -4.99 -21.69
N ASP A 174 -28.96 -6.26 -21.29
CA ASP A 174 -29.40 -7.31 -22.20
C ASP A 174 -30.92 -7.33 -22.42
N GLU A 175 -31.64 -6.49 -21.69
CA GLU A 175 -33.08 -6.35 -21.86
C GLU A 175 -33.44 -5.34 -22.93
N ARG A 176 -34.58 -5.58 -23.56
CA ARG A 176 -35.20 -4.66 -24.51
C ARG A 176 -36.52 -4.18 -23.93
N HIS A 177 -36.78 -2.90 -24.11
CA HIS A 177 -38.11 -2.34 -23.91
C HIS A 177 -38.90 -2.47 -25.21
N ASP A 178 -40.15 -2.91 -25.08
CA ASP A 178 -41.11 -2.98 -26.17
C ASP A 178 -42.04 -1.77 -26.08
N PHE A 179 -42.09 -0.97 -27.15
CA PHE A 179 -42.86 0.26 -27.17
C PHE A 179 -44.34 0.05 -27.54
N GLU A 180 -44.79 -1.19 -27.78
CA GLU A 180 -46.19 -1.49 -28.06
C GLU A 180 -47.10 -1.43 -26.83
N GLU A 181 -46.60 -1.77 -25.64
CA GLU A 181 -47.42 -1.99 -24.45
C GLU A 181 -47.77 -0.70 -23.66
N GLY A 182 -47.21 0.47 -24.04
CA GLY A 182 -47.08 1.60 -23.10
C GLY A 182 -47.68 2.94 -23.50
N SER A 183 -48.03 3.19 -24.76
CA SER A 183 -48.60 4.49 -25.15
C SER A 183 -50.10 4.47 -24.89
N GLY A 184 -50.55 4.96 -23.72
CA GLY A 184 -51.97 5.18 -23.40
C GLY A 184 -52.71 6.15 -24.33
N ASP A 185 -52.07 6.58 -25.42
CA ASP A 185 -52.63 7.40 -26.48
C ASP A 185 -53.24 6.50 -27.57
N ASP A 186 -54.50 6.78 -27.94
CA ASP A 186 -55.28 6.06 -28.95
C ASP A 186 -54.64 6.02 -30.37
N GLU A 187 -53.48 6.67 -30.58
CA GLU A 187 -52.82 6.79 -31.88
C GLU A 187 -51.89 5.61 -32.23
N GLY A 188 -51.51 4.80 -31.24
CA GLY A 188 -50.59 3.66 -31.39
C GLY A 188 -49.14 4.07 -31.72
N PRO A 189 -48.16 3.14 -31.64
CA PRO A 189 -46.77 3.47 -31.87
C PRO A 189 -46.52 3.84 -33.34
N ILE A 190 -45.60 4.78 -33.58
CA ILE A 190 -45.20 5.14 -34.94
C ILE A 190 -44.52 3.96 -35.62
N LEU A 191 -43.69 3.21 -34.91
CA LEU A 191 -43.06 1.99 -35.40
C LEU A 191 -43.62 0.80 -34.62
N ALA A 192 -44.39 -0.05 -35.29
CA ALA A 192 -44.85 -1.31 -34.72
C ALA A 192 -43.65 -2.23 -34.40
N ASP A 193 -43.79 -3.04 -33.36
CA ASP A 193 -42.76 -3.95 -32.84
C ASP A 193 -41.43 -3.23 -32.53
N ALA A 194 -41.47 -1.92 -32.25
CA ALA A 194 -40.27 -1.16 -31.94
C ALA A 194 -39.70 -1.67 -30.62
N GLN A 195 -38.48 -2.17 -30.68
CA GLN A 195 -37.71 -2.56 -29.51
C GLN A 195 -36.39 -1.81 -29.44
N SER A 196 -36.00 -1.41 -28.23
CA SER A 196 -34.66 -0.85 -27.99
C SER A 196 -34.09 -1.37 -26.69
N ARG A 197 -32.76 -1.45 -26.62
CA ARG A 197 -32.08 -1.89 -25.40
C ARG A 197 -32.39 -0.92 -24.28
N ARG A 198 -32.66 -1.45 -23.09
CA ARG A 198 -32.69 -0.64 -21.88
C ARG A 198 -31.25 -0.31 -21.52
N CYS A 199 -31.00 0.94 -21.14
CA CYS A 199 -29.70 1.41 -20.68
C CYS A 199 -29.83 1.89 -19.25
N LEU A 200 -28.87 1.54 -18.40
CA LEU A 200 -28.67 2.18 -17.11
C LEU A 200 -28.02 3.54 -17.35
N LEU A 201 -28.72 4.59 -16.95
CA LEU A 201 -28.23 5.96 -16.94
C LEU A 201 -27.99 6.40 -15.51
N ILE A 202 -26.80 6.93 -15.23
CA ILE A 202 -26.49 7.65 -13.98
C ILE A 202 -25.89 8.99 -14.35
N SER A 203 -26.44 10.07 -13.80
CA SER A 203 -25.90 11.42 -13.87
C SER A 203 -25.41 11.90 -12.50
N GLU A 204 -24.96 13.14 -12.40
CA GLU A 204 -24.61 13.75 -11.11
C GLU A 204 -25.80 13.89 -10.15
N ARG A 205 -27.04 13.92 -10.67
CA ARG A 205 -28.25 14.24 -9.89
C ARG A 205 -29.28 13.12 -9.84
N ARG A 206 -29.27 12.19 -10.79
CA ARG A 206 -30.35 11.21 -10.96
C ARG A 206 -29.88 9.95 -11.67
N GLN A 207 -30.76 8.96 -11.65
CA GLN A 207 -30.51 7.64 -12.20
C GLN A 207 -31.82 7.07 -12.76
N ALA A 208 -31.72 6.38 -13.89
CA ALA A 208 -32.88 5.81 -14.56
C ALA A 208 -32.50 4.61 -15.41
N LEU A 209 -33.49 3.77 -15.70
CA LEU A 209 -33.47 2.87 -16.86
C LEU A 209 -34.16 3.58 -18.01
N VAL A 210 -33.49 3.60 -19.17
CA VAL A 210 -33.95 4.39 -20.31
C VAL A 210 -33.93 3.55 -21.58
N ALA A 211 -34.87 3.81 -22.48
CA ALA A 211 -34.86 3.26 -23.84
C ALA A 211 -35.36 4.32 -24.83
N VAL A 212 -34.72 4.40 -26.00
CA VAL A 212 -35.07 5.34 -27.07
C VAL A 212 -35.28 4.58 -28.37
N SER A 213 -36.54 4.50 -28.84
CA SER A 213 -36.90 3.77 -30.05
C SER A 213 -36.21 4.35 -31.30
N PRO A 214 -36.11 3.59 -32.40
CA PRO A 214 -35.53 4.10 -33.64
C PRO A 214 -36.22 5.36 -34.19
N VAL A 215 -37.50 5.55 -33.86
CA VAL A 215 -38.33 6.71 -34.25
C VAL A 215 -38.58 7.67 -33.09
N GLY A 216 -37.81 7.57 -32.00
CA GLY A 216 -37.77 8.53 -30.90
C GLY A 216 -38.91 8.43 -29.88
N ASP A 217 -39.58 7.29 -29.79
CA ASP A 217 -40.39 6.97 -28.60
C ASP A 217 -39.47 6.85 -27.39
N LEU A 218 -39.93 7.33 -26.24
CA LEU A 218 -39.15 7.44 -25.02
C LEU A 218 -39.77 6.59 -23.94
N TRP A 219 -38.94 5.80 -23.26
CA TRP A 219 -39.30 5.13 -22.03
C TRP A 219 -38.25 5.45 -20.99
N VAL A 220 -38.71 5.92 -19.83
CA VAL A 220 -37.86 6.32 -18.71
C VAL A 220 -38.48 5.75 -17.44
N GLN A 221 -37.69 5.00 -16.69
CA GLN A 221 -38.05 4.50 -15.37
C GLN A 221 -37.00 5.02 -14.39
N GLU A 222 -37.38 6.00 -13.58
CA GLU A 222 -36.50 6.52 -12.53
C GLU A 222 -36.21 5.43 -11.50
N LEU A 223 -34.97 5.40 -11.01
CA LEU A 223 -34.50 4.47 -10.00
C LEU A 223 -34.38 5.18 -8.66
N GLU A 224 -34.75 4.49 -7.59
CA GLU A 224 -34.58 4.99 -6.22
C GLU A 224 -33.09 5.24 -5.89
N PRO A 225 -32.77 6.25 -5.05
CA PRO A 225 -31.41 6.56 -4.63
C PRO A 225 -30.88 5.54 -3.61
N GLN A 226 -30.65 4.31 -4.08
CA GLN A 226 -30.11 3.21 -3.28
C GLN A 226 -29.09 2.40 -4.07
N ALA A 227 -28.24 1.67 -3.36
CA ALA A 227 -27.21 0.86 -4.00
C ALA A 227 -27.87 -0.21 -4.87
N LEU A 228 -27.26 -0.48 -6.01
CA LEU A 228 -27.65 -1.60 -6.87
C LEU A 228 -27.18 -2.90 -6.23
N GLU A 229 -27.88 -3.99 -6.56
CA GLU A 229 -27.47 -5.34 -6.18
C GLU A 229 -27.28 -6.18 -7.44
N ILE A 230 -26.26 -7.04 -7.46
CA ILE A 230 -26.10 -8.05 -8.50
C ILE A 230 -26.45 -9.41 -7.92
N GLU A 231 -27.49 -10.01 -8.48
CA GLU A 231 -27.83 -11.41 -8.24
C GLU A 231 -27.05 -12.25 -9.26
N SER A 232 -25.85 -12.69 -8.88
CA SER A 232 -24.99 -13.52 -9.74
C SER A 232 -25.66 -14.87 -9.98
N SER A 233 -25.76 -15.27 -11.26
CA SER A 233 -26.29 -16.58 -11.64
C SER A 233 -25.16 -17.54 -11.97
N VAL A 234 -25.14 -18.72 -11.35
CA VAL A 234 -24.20 -19.80 -11.70
C VAL A 234 -24.48 -20.35 -13.11
N VAL A 235 -25.74 -20.28 -13.55
CA VAL A 235 -26.19 -20.76 -14.86
C VAL A 235 -27.00 -19.66 -15.52
N GLY A 236 -26.34 -18.83 -16.34
CA GLY A 236 -26.99 -17.79 -17.13
C GLY A 236 -26.37 -16.41 -16.93
N ARG A 237 -27.19 -15.37 -17.15
CA ARG A 237 -26.78 -13.97 -17.04
C ARG A 237 -27.10 -13.45 -15.64
N SER A 238 -26.18 -12.69 -15.07
CA SER A 238 -26.38 -11.98 -13.80
C SER A 238 -27.48 -10.92 -13.95
N VAL A 239 -28.23 -10.69 -12.87
CA VAL A 239 -29.35 -9.73 -12.84
C VAL A 239 -29.00 -8.56 -11.95
N LEU A 240 -29.08 -7.35 -12.50
CA LEU A 240 -28.99 -6.11 -11.74
C LEU A 240 -30.35 -5.80 -11.10
N ARG A 241 -30.36 -5.52 -9.80
CA ARG A 241 -31.55 -5.09 -9.06
C ARG A 241 -31.37 -3.67 -8.52
N SER A 242 -32.44 -2.88 -8.63
CA SER A 242 -32.59 -1.58 -7.98
C SER A 242 -34.02 -1.47 -7.46
N GLY A 243 -34.21 -1.67 -6.17
CA GLY A 243 -35.53 -1.76 -5.56
C GLY A 243 -36.37 -2.88 -6.19
N SER A 244 -37.54 -2.52 -6.72
CA SER A 244 -38.41 -3.47 -7.44
C SER A 244 -37.98 -3.77 -8.88
N HIS A 245 -37.02 -3.02 -9.43
CA HIS A 245 -36.61 -3.18 -10.82
C HIS A 245 -35.51 -4.23 -10.95
N ARG A 246 -35.63 -5.09 -11.97
CA ARG A 246 -34.67 -6.15 -12.28
C ARG A 246 -34.35 -6.10 -13.77
N VAL A 247 -33.05 -6.13 -14.10
CA VAL A 247 -32.58 -6.06 -15.49
C VAL A 247 -31.39 -7.01 -15.69
N ARG A 248 -31.40 -7.79 -16.78
CA ARG A 248 -30.27 -8.68 -17.12
C ARG A 248 -29.04 -7.90 -17.60
N ILE A 249 -27.88 -8.25 -17.06
CA ILE A 249 -26.57 -7.68 -17.43
C ILE A 249 -26.01 -8.42 -18.66
N PRO A 250 -25.35 -7.72 -19.60
CA PRO A 250 -24.63 -8.36 -20.69
C PRO A 250 -23.58 -9.37 -20.23
N LEU A 251 -23.45 -10.47 -20.98
CA LEU A 251 -22.39 -11.46 -20.72
C LEU A 251 -21.01 -10.80 -20.84
N GLY A 252 -20.23 -10.87 -19.76
CA GLY A 252 -18.87 -10.31 -19.68
C GLY A 252 -18.77 -8.94 -19.00
N ASP A 253 -19.90 -8.26 -18.76
CA ASP A 253 -19.92 -6.90 -18.20
C ASP A 253 -20.18 -6.86 -16.68
N GLU A 254 -20.26 -8.01 -16.01
CA GLU A 254 -20.48 -8.08 -14.56
C GLU A 254 -19.47 -7.24 -13.78
N ALA A 255 -18.18 -7.28 -14.14
CA ALA A 255 -17.17 -6.46 -13.49
C ALA A 255 -17.41 -4.95 -13.65
N THR A 256 -17.93 -4.51 -14.80
CA THR A 256 -18.28 -3.11 -15.04
C THR A 256 -19.44 -2.69 -14.15
N PHE A 257 -20.51 -3.49 -14.10
CA PHE A 257 -21.67 -3.20 -13.24
C PHE A 257 -21.35 -3.29 -11.75
N THR A 258 -20.46 -4.19 -11.33
CA THR A 258 -19.97 -4.27 -9.94
C THR A 258 -19.30 -2.98 -9.49
N MET A 259 -18.59 -2.28 -10.38
CA MET A 259 -17.98 -0.98 -10.07
C MET A 259 -19.02 0.15 -9.91
N LEU A 260 -20.26 -0.06 -10.37
CA LEU A 260 -21.32 0.94 -10.37
C LEU A 260 -22.32 0.76 -9.22
N LEU A 261 -22.20 -0.29 -8.41
CA LEU A 261 -23.23 -0.69 -7.43
C LEU A 261 -23.59 0.44 -6.47
N ASP A 262 -22.59 1.10 -5.91
CA ASP A 262 -22.81 2.12 -4.90
C ASP A 262 -23.25 3.47 -5.52
N MET A 263 -22.96 3.70 -6.81
CA MET A 263 -23.10 5.03 -7.42
C MET A 263 -24.50 5.65 -7.30
N PRO A 264 -25.61 4.91 -7.51
CA PRO A 264 -26.95 5.50 -7.37
C PRO A 264 -27.32 5.90 -5.94
N ALA A 265 -26.69 5.33 -4.91
CA ALA A 265 -26.90 5.71 -3.51
C ALA A 265 -26.13 6.99 -3.12
N LEU A 266 -25.11 7.34 -3.90
CA LEU A 266 -24.24 8.49 -3.62
C LEU A 266 -24.78 9.74 -4.32
N GLU A 267 -24.45 10.92 -3.82
CA GLU A 267 -24.81 12.20 -4.44
C GLU A 267 -23.58 13.11 -4.59
N GLY A 268 -23.68 14.11 -5.47
CA GLY A 268 -22.69 15.19 -5.59
C GLY A 268 -21.24 14.71 -5.75
N GLY A 269 -20.36 15.19 -4.88
CA GLY A 269 -18.92 14.86 -4.88
C GLY A 269 -18.63 13.37 -4.65
N ALA A 270 -19.40 12.71 -3.78
CA ALA A 270 -19.21 11.29 -3.49
C ALA A 270 -19.49 10.41 -4.72
N ARG A 271 -20.52 10.75 -5.50
CA ARG A 271 -20.83 10.06 -6.76
C ARG A 271 -19.72 10.24 -7.80
N LYS A 272 -19.13 11.45 -7.88
CA LYS A 272 -17.97 11.74 -8.73
C LYS A 272 -16.72 10.98 -8.29
N LEU A 273 -16.46 10.91 -6.98
CA LEU A 273 -15.35 10.16 -6.42
C LEU A 273 -15.44 8.67 -6.76
N ALA A 274 -16.63 8.08 -6.63
CA ALA A 274 -16.89 6.69 -7.03
C ALA A 274 -16.65 6.45 -8.53
N LEU A 275 -17.08 7.37 -9.41
CA LEU A 275 -16.78 7.29 -10.84
C LEU A 275 -15.26 7.37 -11.11
N ALA A 276 -14.55 8.31 -10.46
CA ALA A 276 -13.11 8.46 -10.62
C ALA A 276 -12.36 7.19 -10.20
N ARG A 277 -12.77 6.57 -9.10
CA ARG A 277 -12.27 5.27 -8.64
C ARG A 277 -12.50 4.18 -9.69
N GLY A 278 -13.73 4.04 -10.19
CA GLY A 278 -14.04 3.06 -11.23
C GLY A 278 -13.16 3.25 -12.49
N LEU A 279 -12.96 4.50 -12.92
CA LEU A 279 -12.15 4.82 -14.10
C LEU A 279 -10.67 4.49 -13.89
N TRP A 280 -10.16 4.72 -12.68
CA TRP A 280 -8.80 4.38 -12.27
C TRP A 280 -8.56 2.86 -12.29
N LEU A 281 -9.44 2.10 -11.62
CA LEU A 281 -9.33 0.65 -11.56
C LEU A 281 -9.45 0.01 -12.96
N ARG A 282 -10.37 0.51 -13.79
CA ARG A 282 -10.55 0.01 -15.15
C ARG A 282 -9.43 0.42 -16.11
N GLY A 283 -8.77 1.55 -15.84
CA GLY A 283 -7.60 2.02 -16.58
C GLY A 283 -6.29 1.28 -16.30
N GLY A 284 -6.34 0.19 -15.52
CA GLY A 284 -5.16 -0.57 -15.14
C GLY A 284 -4.21 0.22 -14.25
N LYS A 285 -4.73 1.18 -13.46
CA LYS A 285 -3.93 2.00 -12.53
C LYS A 285 -2.80 2.79 -13.22
N THR A 286 -3.01 3.20 -14.48
CA THR A 286 -2.04 4.00 -15.24
C THR A 286 -2.44 5.47 -15.31
N ALA A 287 -1.54 6.35 -14.86
CA ALA A 287 -1.74 7.79 -14.94
C ALA A 287 -1.56 8.31 -16.38
N GLY A 288 -2.25 9.40 -16.73
CA GLY A 288 -1.94 10.21 -17.91
C GLY A 288 -2.42 9.71 -19.28
N ARG A 289 -3.19 8.62 -19.37
CA ARG A 289 -3.81 8.17 -20.64
C ARG A 289 -5.28 7.84 -20.44
N GLY A 290 -6.11 8.16 -21.45
CA GLY A 290 -7.51 7.75 -21.54
C GLY A 290 -8.30 7.92 -20.24
N THR A 291 -8.64 6.81 -19.60
CA THR A 291 -9.46 6.75 -18.38
C THR A 291 -8.77 7.34 -17.15
N GLY A 292 -7.45 7.19 -17.01
CA GLY A 292 -6.68 7.77 -15.91
C GLY A 292 -6.70 9.30 -15.94
N LEU A 293 -6.59 9.91 -17.13
CA LEU A 293 -6.70 11.37 -17.30
C LEU A 293 -8.10 11.88 -16.94
N ARG A 294 -9.14 11.11 -17.27
CA ARG A 294 -10.52 11.41 -16.87
C ARG A 294 -10.68 11.34 -15.36
N ALA A 295 -10.23 10.26 -14.72
CA ALA A 295 -10.25 10.13 -13.26
C ALA A 295 -9.52 11.31 -12.58
N GLN A 296 -8.32 11.67 -13.05
CA GLN A 296 -7.57 12.83 -12.55
C GLN A 296 -8.37 14.13 -12.67
N THR A 297 -9.06 14.34 -13.80
CA THR A 297 -9.81 15.58 -14.02
C THR A 297 -11.02 15.67 -13.12
N ILE A 298 -11.73 14.56 -12.92
CA ILE A 298 -12.86 14.47 -11.97
C ILE A 298 -12.37 14.78 -10.56
N LEU A 299 -11.28 14.14 -10.12
CA LEU A 299 -10.70 14.36 -8.80
C LEU A 299 -10.26 15.82 -8.61
N ARG A 300 -9.65 16.44 -9.62
CA ARG A 300 -9.23 17.85 -9.57
C ARG A 300 -10.41 18.80 -9.36
N GLU A 301 -11.57 18.47 -9.92
CA GLU A 301 -12.77 19.27 -9.74
C GLU A 301 -13.31 19.22 -8.30
N ILE A 302 -13.29 18.04 -7.68
CA ILE A 302 -13.85 17.84 -6.33
C ILE A 302 -12.82 18.01 -5.20
N ALA A 303 -11.52 18.07 -5.49
CA ALA A 303 -10.43 18.19 -4.51
C ALA A 303 -10.46 19.48 -3.67
N GLY A 304 -11.23 20.49 -4.10
CA GLY A 304 -11.47 21.70 -3.30
C GLY A 304 -12.39 21.43 -2.10
N ASP A 305 -13.38 20.57 -2.28
CA ASP A 305 -14.45 20.32 -1.32
C ASP A 305 -14.29 18.99 -0.57
N ASP A 306 -13.54 18.04 -1.14
CA ASP A 306 -13.35 16.69 -0.60
C ASP A 306 -11.85 16.41 -0.30
N PRO A 307 -11.45 16.29 0.98
CA PRO A 307 -10.07 15.99 1.36
C PRO A 307 -9.55 14.64 0.86
N LEU A 308 -10.39 13.61 0.78
CA LEU A 308 -10.00 12.29 0.26
C LEU A 308 -9.78 12.35 -1.25
N ALA A 309 -10.59 13.12 -1.97
CA ALA A 309 -10.35 13.35 -3.40
C ALA A 309 -9.04 14.09 -3.64
N ALA A 310 -8.72 15.07 -2.79
CA ALA A 310 -7.46 15.79 -2.88
C ALA A 310 -6.25 14.91 -2.55
N LEU A 311 -6.35 14.07 -1.53
CA LEU A 311 -5.33 13.08 -1.19
C LEU A 311 -5.12 12.10 -2.35
N THR A 312 -6.22 11.56 -2.90
CA THR A 312 -6.17 10.64 -4.05
C THR A 312 -5.50 11.29 -5.26
N LEU A 313 -5.87 12.54 -5.56
CA LEU A 313 -5.28 13.29 -6.66
C LEU A 313 -3.78 13.47 -6.47
N ALA A 314 -3.36 13.84 -5.26
CA ALA A 314 -1.95 13.98 -4.92
C ALA A 314 -1.24 12.64 -5.11
N LEU A 315 -1.66 11.59 -4.40
CA LEU A 315 -1.01 10.27 -4.35
C LEU A 315 -0.91 9.58 -5.72
N LEU A 316 -1.98 9.60 -6.53
CA LEU A 316 -2.04 8.78 -7.75
C LEU A 316 -1.60 9.53 -9.02
N PHE A 317 -1.61 10.86 -8.99
CA PHE A 317 -1.43 11.66 -10.20
C PHE A 317 -0.41 12.79 -10.07
N SER A 318 0.20 13.00 -8.90
CA SER A 318 1.39 13.85 -8.82
C SER A 318 2.58 13.08 -9.39
N ALA A 319 3.30 13.71 -10.31
CA ALA A 319 4.47 13.11 -10.97
C ALA A 319 5.63 12.86 -9.99
N GLU A 320 5.60 13.51 -8.82
CA GLU A 320 6.69 13.47 -7.83
C GLU A 320 6.59 12.30 -6.86
N LEU A 321 5.46 11.56 -6.83
CA LEU A 321 5.15 10.73 -5.67
C LEU A 321 5.96 9.45 -5.54
N VAL A 322 6.51 8.97 -6.65
CA VAL A 322 7.40 7.82 -6.70
C VAL A 322 8.33 8.01 -7.88
N SER A 323 9.11 9.09 -7.88
CA SER A 323 10.41 8.95 -8.53
C SER A 323 11.17 8.00 -7.60
N PRO A 324 11.41 6.72 -7.98
CA PRO A 324 12.42 5.96 -7.25
C PRO A 324 13.64 6.86 -7.27
N SER A 325 14.11 7.26 -6.09
CA SER A 325 15.35 8.00 -6.05
C SER A 325 16.35 7.21 -6.88
N ALA A 326 17.15 7.91 -7.69
CA ALA A 326 18.23 7.24 -8.41
C ALA A 326 19.15 6.47 -7.44
N ASP A 327 19.11 6.86 -6.16
CA ASP A 327 19.68 6.13 -5.05
C ASP A 327 18.61 5.25 -4.35
N PRO A 328 18.70 3.90 -4.46
CA PRO A 328 17.83 3.00 -3.71
C PRO A 328 17.97 3.14 -2.18
N ALA A 329 18.94 3.91 -1.67
CA ALA A 329 19.09 4.20 -0.25
C ALA A 329 18.23 5.38 0.25
N GLU A 330 17.68 6.23 -0.63
CA GLU A 330 16.79 7.31 -0.18
C GLU A 330 15.37 6.78 0.06
N PRO A 331 14.81 6.95 1.27
CA PRO A 331 13.44 6.52 1.57
C PRO A 331 12.46 7.27 0.68
N ALA A 332 11.43 6.56 0.20
CA ALA A 332 10.32 7.18 -0.51
C ALA A 332 9.68 8.27 0.36
N ARG A 333 9.29 9.40 -0.25
CA ARG A 333 8.65 10.52 0.45
C ARG A 333 7.39 10.91 -0.28
N LEU A 334 6.37 11.32 0.47
CA LEU A 334 5.17 11.89 -0.13
C LEU A 334 5.48 13.30 -0.67
N SER A 335 4.82 13.66 -1.76
CA SER A 335 4.86 15.03 -2.29
C SER A 335 4.31 16.06 -1.28
N ALA A 336 4.70 17.32 -1.43
CA ALA A 336 4.18 18.41 -0.60
C ALA A 336 2.65 18.53 -0.70
N GLU A 337 2.07 18.27 -1.88
CA GLU A 337 0.63 18.26 -2.09
C GLU A 337 -0.07 17.13 -1.32
N ALA A 338 0.56 15.95 -1.24
CA ALA A 338 0.03 14.82 -0.48
C ALA A 338 0.06 15.09 1.02
N ILE A 339 1.15 15.66 1.54
CA ILE A 339 1.26 16.09 2.95
C ILE A 339 0.18 17.13 3.27
N ALA A 340 0.01 18.15 2.44
CA ALA A 340 -1.02 19.16 2.62
C ALA A 340 -2.45 18.58 2.54
N ALA A 341 -2.67 17.51 1.77
CA ALA A 341 -3.94 16.81 1.74
C ALA A 341 -4.18 15.99 3.02
N LEU A 342 -3.16 15.30 3.54
CA LEU A 342 -3.23 14.60 4.83
C LEU A 342 -3.51 15.55 6.00
N GLU A 343 -2.89 16.73 6.01
CA GLU A 343 -3.19 17.76 7.00
C GLU A 343 -4.64 18.22 6.97
N ARG A 344 -5.19 18.43 5.76
CA ARG A 344 -6.61 18.79 5.61
C ARG A 344 -7.51 17.67 6.08
N LEU A 345 -7.17 16.41 5.77
CA LEU A 345 -7.93 15.24 6.19
C LEU A 345 -7.94 15.11 7.73
N ALA A 346 -6.79 15.27 8.38
CA ALA A 346 -6.68 15.25 9.85
C ALA A 346 -7.45 16.40 10.51
N LYS A 347 -7.45 17.60 9.91
CA LYS A 347 -8.19 18.78 10.41
C LYS A 347 -9.70 18.68 10.19
N ALA A 348 -10.15 17.96 9.15
CA ALA A 348 -11.57 17.79 8.84
C ALA A 348 -12.30 16.82 9.77
N GLY A 349 -11.58 16.12 10.67
CA GLY A 349 -12.19 15.25 11.68
C GLY A 349 -12.73 13.93 11.11
N HIS A 350 -12.16 13.44 10.01
CA HIS A 350 -12.48 12.12 9.50
C HIS A 350 -12.10 11.01 10.49
N GLU A 351 -12.83 9.91 10.44
CA GLU A 351 -12.54 8.72 11.24
C GLU A 351 -11.53 7.80 10.52
N GLY A 352 -10.69 7.10 11.27
CA GLY A 352 -9.71 6.15 10.70
C GLY A 352 -10.35 5.06 9.82
N GLU A 353 -11.56 4.64 10.13
CA GLU A 353 -12.32 3.67 9.30
C GLU A 353 -12.63 4.21 7.90
N GLN A 354 -12.84 5.52 7.75
CA GLN A 354 -13.09 6.13 6.44
C GLN A 354 -11.81 6.13 5.60
N LEU A 355 -10.65 6.42 6.21
CA LEU A 355 -9.36 6.33 5.54
C LEU A 355 -9.05 4.88 5.13
N LEU A 356 -9.32 3.91 6.01
CA LEU A 356 -9.14 2.49 5.72
C LEU A 356 -10.06 2.02 4.58
N ALA A 357 -11.34 2.38 4.62
CA ALA A 357 -12.30 2.07 3.56
C ALA A 357 -11.87 2.68 2.22
N TRP A 358 -11.41 3.94 2.25
CA TRP A 358 -10.84 4.61 1.09
C TRP A 358 -9.62 3.85 0.54
N TRP A 359 -8.62 3.54 1.36
CA TRP A 359 -7.40 2.85 0.96
C TRP A 359 -7.70 1.49 0.29
N ARG A 360 -8.62 0.71 0.89
CA ARG A 360 -9.09 -0.57 0.34
C ARG A 360 -9.81 -0.37 -0.99
N SER A 361 -10.72 0.61 -1.05
CA SER A 361 -11.54 0.84 -2.25
C SER A 361 -10.69 1.21 -3.47
N TRP A 362 -9.62 1.98 -3.27
CA TRP A 362 -8.69 2.38 -4.33
C TRP A 362 -7.63 1.32 -4.64
N GLU A 363 -7.63 0.20 -3.91
CA GLU A 363 -6.65 -0.89 -4.02
C GLU A 363 -5.21 -0.38 -4.01
N LEU A 364 -4.93 0.48 -3.04
CA LEU A 364 -3.60 1.03 -2.83
C LEU A 364 -2.69 -0.06 -2.23
N GLY A 365 -1.41 -0.04 -2.61
CA GLY A 365 -0.42 -1.00 -2.09
C GLY A 365 -0.07 -0.73 -0.62
N PRO A 366 0.43 -1.74 0.11
CA PRO A 366 0.83 -1.57 1.50
C PRO A 366 1.99 -0.60 1.68
N GLU A 367 2.89 -0.49 0.71
CA GLU A 367 4.04 0.43 0.74
C GLU A 367 3.57 1.89 0.78
N LEU A 368 2.56 2.23 -0.02
CA LEU A 368 1.93 3.56 0.01
C LEU A 368 1.13 3.76 1.30
N GLY A 369 0.54 2.69 1.83
CA GLY A 369 -0.16 2.71 3.11
C GLY A 369 0.78 3.07 4.27
N GLU A 370 1.98 2.47 4.32
CA GLU A 370 3.00 2.76 5.33
C GLU A 370 3.40 4.23 5.31
N LEU A 371 3.71 4.79 4.12
CA LEU A 371 4.06 6.21 3.99
C LEU A 371 2.94 7.14 4.47
N VAL A 372 1.68 6.80 4.17
CA VAL A 372 0.53 7.56 4.66
C VAL A 372 0.42 7.49 6.18
N VAL A 373 0.61 6.30 6.77
CA VAL A 373 0.59 6.14 8.24
C VAL A 373 1.72 6.93 8.88
N GLU A 374 2.95 6.81 8.38
CA GLU A 374 4.13 7.52 8.88
C GLU A 374 3.88 9.03 8.93
N HIS A 375 3.50 9.63 7.81
CA HIS A 375 3.28 11.07 7.73
C HIS A 375 2.08 11.53 8.56
N LEU A 376 1.02 10.72 8.67
CA LEU A 376 -0.09 11.04 9.57
C LEU A 376 0.34 11.04 11.04
N CYS A 377 1.18 10.09 11.46
CA CYS A 377 1.71 10.05 12.83
C CYS A 377 2.51 11.32 13.18
N GLU A 378 3.22 11.92 12.20
CA GLU A 378 3.97 13.17 12.38
C GLU A 378 3.08 14.41 12.55
N LEU A 379 1.81 14.37 12.14
CA LEU A 379 0.87 15.49 12.27
C LEU A 379 0.31 15.66 13.69
N GLY A 380 0.73 14.82 14.65
CA GLY A 380 0.32 14.87 16.05
C GLY A 380 -0.96 14.07 16.36
N PRO A 381 -1.67 14.38 17.47
CA PRO A 381 -2.73 13.51 18.00
C PRO A 381 -3.88 13.21 17.03
N GLY A 382 -4.30 14.21 16.24
CA GLY A 382 -5.36 14.02 15.24
C GLY A 382 -4.94 13.10 14.09
N GLY A 383 -3.68 13.20 13.66
CA GLY A 383 -3.12 12.34 12.63
C GLY A 383 -2.90 10.90 13.11
N LEU A 384 -2.38 10.72 14.33
CA LEU A 384 -2.29 9.42 15.00
C LEU A 384 -3.65 8.72 15.04
N ALA A 385 -4.69 9.39 15.55
CA ALA A 385 -6.02 8.80 15.67
C ALA A 385 -6.61 8.38 14.31
N LEU A 386 -6.36 9.17 13.26
CA LEU A 386 -6.79 8.88 11.89
C LEU A 386 -6.03 7.70 11.26
N ALA A 387 -4.73 7.57 11.54
CA ALA A 387 -3.86 6.56 10.95
C ALA A 387 -4.03 5.14 11.54
N LEU A 388 -4.52 5.03 12.79
CA LEU A 388 -4.49 3.77 13.53
C LEU A 388 -5.19 2.60 12.81
N ALA A 389 -6.41 2.79 12.31
CA ALA A 389 -7.16 1.71 11.65
C ALA A 389 -6.44 1.20 10.38
N LEU A 390 -5.79 2.11 9.64
CA LEU A 390 -4.97 1.74 8.49
C LEU A 390 -3.71 0.99 8.94
N HIS A 391 -3.03 1.45 9.98
CA HIS A 391 -1.82 0.81 10.51
C HIS A 391 -2.08 -0.62 11.00
N GLU A 392 -3.17 -0.83 11.76
CA GLU A 392 -3.60 -2.15 12.22
C GLU A 392 -3.88 -3.11 11.04
N GLN A 393 -4.45 -2.60 9.95
CA GLN A 393 -4.69 -3.38 8.73
C GLN A 393 -3.41 -3.72 7.97
N LEU A 394 -2.47 -2.79 7.89
CA LEU A 394 -1.23 -2.96 7.11
C LEU A 394 -0.29 -3.97 7.75
N ARG A 395 -0.18 -3.97 9.09
CA ARG A 395 0.70 -4.87 9.85
C ARG A 395 0.65 -6.34 9.39
N PRO A 396 -0.51 -7.03 9.38
CA PRO A 396 -0.56 -8.43 8.96
C PRO A 396 -0.25 -8.63 7.46
N ILE A 397 -0.55 -7.65 6.61
CA ILE A 397 -0.22 -7.71 5.17
C ILE A 397 1.29 -7.66 4.97
N LEU A 398 1.96 -6.76 5.68
CA LEU A 398 3.41 -6.58 5.61
C LEU A 398 4.13 -7.78 6.21
N GLN A 399 3.68 -8.27 7.36
CA GLN A 399 4.24 -9.48 7.98
C GLN A 399 4.16 -10.70 7.07
N ALA A 400 3.06 -10.87 6.32
CA ALA A 400 2.92 -11.97 5.37
C ALA A 400 3.88 -11.89 4.17
N LYS A 401 4.51 -10.73 3.92
CA LYS A 401 5.54 -10.56 2.87
C LYS A 401 6.96 -10.87 3.37
N LEU A 402 7.17 -10.96 4.68
CA LEU A 402 8.48 -11.23 5.25
C LEU A 402 8.78 -12.72 5.16
N GLU A 403 10.01 -13.07 4.75
CA GLU A 403 10.46 -14.47 4.70
C GLU A 403 10.79 -15.03 6.10
N ASP A 404 11.13 -14.16 7.04
CA ASP A 404 11.48 -14.49 8.43
C ASP A 404 10.49 -13.83 9.41
N GLU A 405 9.84 -14.65 10.25
CA GLU A 405 8.98 -14.18 11.36
C GLU A 405 9.78 -13.57 12.54
N GLY A 406 11.11 -13.55 12.43
CA GLY A 406 12.05 -13.05 13.43
C GLY A 406 12.06 -11.52 13.56
N VAL A 407 13.11 -10.88 13.04
CA VAL A 407 13.47 -9.51 13.39
C VAL A 407 12.51 -8.47 12.81
N GLU A 408 12.27 -8.53 11.51
CA GLU A 408 11.48 -7.54 10.79
C GLU A 408 10.01 -7.54 11.25
N ALA A 409 9.46 -8.73 11.52
CA ALA A 409 8.10 -8.85 12.04
C ALA A 409 7.94 -8.26 13.45
N ALA A 410 8.99 -8.31 14.28
CA ALA A 410 9.01 -7.67 15.60
C ALA A 410 9.05 -6.15 15.49
N VAL A 411 9.81 -5.59 14.54
CA VAL A 411 9.85 -4.14 14.30
C VAL A 411 8.48 -3.60 13.92
N LEU A 412 7.75 -4.29 13.04
CA LEU A 412 6.37 -3.91 12.71
C LEU A 412 5.43 -3.91 13.93
N ASP A 413 5.62 -4.85 14.86
CA ASP A 413 4.85 -4.88 16.11
C ASP A 413 5.22 -3.74 17.05
N PHE A 414 6.51 -3.37 17.11
CA PHE A 414 6.97 -2.26 17.94
C PHE A 414 6.41 -0.93 17.46
N VAL A 415 6.48 -0.66 16.15
CA VAL A 415 5.94 0.57 15.56
C VAL A 415 4.43 0.69 15.82
N LEU A 416 3.68 -0.42 15.72
CA LEU A 416 2.25 -0.43 16.09
C LEU A 416 2.01 -0.25 17.60
N ALA A 417 2.82 -0.89 18.45
CA ALA A 417 2.71 -0.71 19.90
C ALA A 417 3.00 0.74 20.32
N GLU A 418 4.01 1.39 19.75
CA GLU A 418 4.31 2.81 19.98
C GLU A 418 3.15 3.69 19.56
N HIS A 419 2.55 3.43 18.40
CA HIS A 419 1.37 4.15 17.94
C HIS A 419 0.18 3.96 18.91
N LEU A 420 -0.11 2.73 19.33
CA LEU A 420 -1.16 2.43 20.31
C LEU A 420 -0.91 3.13 21.65
N LEU A 421 0.33 3.14 22.13
CA LEU A 421 0.72 3.86 23.33
C LEU A 421 0.53 5.36 23.15
N ALA A 422 0.93 5.95 22.02
CA ALA A 422 0.72 7.38 21.75
C ALA A 422 -0.77 7.81 21.81
N LEU A 423 -1.70 6.86 21.62
CA LEU A 423 -3.15 7.05 21.70
C LEU A 423 -3.77 6.54 23.02
N ASP A 424 -2.97 6.31 24.06
CA ASP A 424 -3.38 5.82 25.38
C ASP A 424 -4.09 4.44 25.34
N ARG A 425 -3.80 3.61 24.35
CA ARG A 425 -4.34 2.25 24.20
C ARG A 425 -3.41 1.18 24.76
N ALA A 426 -2.92 1.39 25.98
CA ALA A 426 -1.89 0.56 26.60
C ALA A 426 -2.24 -0.94 26.68
N ALA A 427 -3.49 -1.29 26.97
CA ALA A 427 -3.93 -2.68 27.04
C ALA A 427 -3.80 -3.43 25.70
N GLN A 428 -4.06 -2.74 24.58
CA GLN A 428 -3.92 -3.32 23.23
C GLN A 428 -2.45 -3.46 22.86
N ALA A 429 -1.63 -2.44 23.16
CA ALA A 429 -0.18 -2.50 22.96
C ALA A 429 0.44 -3.67 23.75
N LEU A 430 0.05 -3.85 25.01
CA LEU A 430 0.54 -4.95 25.84
C LEU A 430 0.15 -6.32 25.28
N ALA A 431 -1.10 -6.50 24.85
CA ALA A 431 -1.55 -7.76 24.25
C ALA A 431 -0.74 -8.11 22.99
N LEU A 432 -0.48 -7.13 22.13
CA LEU A 432 0.36 -7.26 20.94
C LEU A 432 1.80 -7.68 21.29
N LEU A 433 2.40 -7.01 22.27
CA LEU A 433 3.78 -7.27 22.69
C LEU A 433 3.95 -8.63 23.35
N GLU A 434 3.00 -9.07 24.18
CA GLU A 434 3.03 -10.41 24.80
C GLU A 434 2.86 -11.53 23.76
N GLU A 435 2.02 -11.33 22.74
CA GLU A 435 1.93 -12.25 21.61
C GLU A 435 3.30 -12.38 20.91
N ARG A 436 3.98 -11.26 20.63
CA ARG A 436 5.32 -11.26 20.03
C ARG A 436 6.34 -11.91 20.95
N ARG A 437 6.27 -11.67 22.27
CA ARG A 437 7.17 -12.26 23.27
C ARG A 437 7.14 -13.78 23.23
N GLY A 438 5.96 -14.37 23.04
CA GLY A 438 5.78 -15.82 22.90
C GLY A 438 6.39 -16.41 21.62
N LYS A 439 6.60 -15.61 20.58
CA LYS A 439 7.20 -16.02 19.30
C LYS A 439 8.72 -15.81 19.24
N LEU A 440 9.29 -14.99 20.13
CA LEU A 440 10.73 -14.76 20.15
C LEU A 440 11.49 -16.03 20.58
N PRO A 441 12.64 -16.34 19.95
CA PRO A 441 13.48 -17.46 20.34
C PRO A 441 13.91 -17.39 21.82
N SER A 442 14.16 -18.54 22.43
CA SER A 442 14.50 -18.61 23.86
C SER A 442 15.77 -17.83 24.20
N GLU A 443 15.77 -17.21 25.40
CA GLU A 443 16.86 -16.35 25.88
C GLU A 443 18.23 -17.04 25.86
N GLN A 444 18.23 -18.34 26.16
CA GLN A 444 19.43 -19.14 26.31
C GLN A 444 20.24 -19.31 25.02
N LEU A 445 19.65 -19.10 23.85
CA LEU A 445 20.32 -19.25 22.55
C LEU A 445 20.76 -17.90 21.97
N GLN A 446 19.97 -16.85 22.15
CA GLN A 446 20.26 -15.52 21.59
C GLN A 446 21.29 -14.74 22.42
N ASP A 447 21.35 -14.94 23.74
CA ASP A 447 22.36 -14.33 24.62
C ASP A 447 23.78 -14.87 24.37
N LEU A 448 23.91 -15.94 23.58
CA LEU A 448 25.17 -16.60 23.26
C LEU A 448 25.80 -16.14 21.95
N LEU A 449 25.00 -15.48 21.11
CA LEU A 449 25.44 -15.06 19.80
C LEU A 449 25.90 -13.61 19.88
N PRO A 450 27.07 -13.26 19.32
CA PRO A 450 27.42 -11.85 19.17
C PRO A 450 26.30 -11.15 18.38
N PRO A 451 26.00 -9.88 18.67
CA PRO A 451 25.02 -9.14 17.89
C PRO A 451 25.45 -9.21 16.43
N SER A 452 24.61 -9.80 15.57
CA SER A 452 24.77 -9.63 14.14
C SER A 452 24.72 -8.12 13.83
N PRO A 453 25.43 -7.67 12.78
CA PRO A 453 25.34 -6.28 12.33
C PRO A 453 23.90 -5.84 12.02
N GLU A 454 23.04 -6.80 11.68
CA GLU A 454 21.58 -6.67 11.61
C GLU A 454 20.99 -6.96 13.00
N ARG A 455 20.34 -5.97 13.64
CA ARG A 455 19.70 -6.02 14.98
C ARG A 455 19.57 -7.44 15.59
N GLY A 456 20.55 -7.85 16.40
CA GLY A 456 20.53 -9.16 17.06
C GLY A 456 19.34 -9.36 18.01
N GLY A 457 18.95 -10.62 18.26
CA GLY A 457 17.77 -10.98 19.06
C GLY A 457 17.68 -10.35 20.46
N GLN A 458 18.82 -10.03 21.08
CA GLN A 458 18.86 -9.33 22.36
C GLN A 458 18.31 -7.90 22.27
N GLN A 459 18.62 -7.15 21.19
CA GLN A 459 18.13 -5.78 21.00
C GLN A 459 16.61 -5.74 20.88
N ILE A 460 16.04 -6.70 20.14
CA ILE A 460 14.58 -6.85 19.98
C ILE A 460 13.92 -7.14 21.32
N ARG A 461 14.50 -8.04 22.12
CA ARG A 461 13.97 -8.35 23.46
C ARG A 461 14.04 -7.12 24.37
N ILE A 462 15.11 -6.36 24.30
CA ILE A 462 15.26 -5.10 25.04
C ILE A 462 14.17 -4.10 24.63
N GLU A 463 13.95 -3.90 23.34
CA GLU A 463 12.96 -2.96 22.82
C GLU A 463 11.54 -3.39 23.19
N LEU A 464 11.23 -4.69 23.04
CA LEU A 464 9.97 -5.29 23.50
C LEU A 464 9.71 -5.01 24.98
N LEU A 465 10.68 -5.32 25.85
CA LEU A 465 10.52 -5.14 27.28
C LEU A 465 10.38 -3.67 27.67
N ALA A 466 11.03 -2.75 26.96
CA ALA A 466 10.87 -1.31 27.17
C ALA A 466 9.44 -0.87 26.86
N LEU A 467 8.87 -1.33 25.74
CA LEU A 467 7.48 -1.04 25.37
C LEU A 467 6.48 -1.71 26.33
N VAL A 468 6.77 -2.94 26.80
CA VAL A 468 5.95 -3.63 27.81
C VAL A 468 5.95 -2.86 29.13
N ALA A 469 7.12 -2.38 29.59
CA ALA A 469 7.24 -1.57 30.79
C ALA A 469 6.43 -0.26 30.66
N ALA A 470 6.53 0.43 29.52
CA ALA A 470 5.77 1.65 29.25
C ALA A 470 4.25 1.40 29.19
N ALA A 471 3.81 0.28 28.60
CA ALA A 471 2.40 -0.10 28.57
C ALA A 471 1.85 -0.34 29.99
N HIS A 472 2.58 -1.11 30.78
CA HIS A 472 2.25 -1.40 32.17
C HIS A 472 2.24 -0.15 33.06
N GLU A 473 3.19 0.76 32.86
CA GLU A 473 3.22 2.06 33.56
C GLU A 473 1.93 2.85 33.31
N ARG A 474 1.45 2.92 32.06
CA ARG A 474 0.18 3.58 31.72
C ARG A 474 -1.06 2.88 32.29
N LEU A 475 -1.01 1.57 32.47
CA LEU A 475 -2.06 0.79 33.12
C LEU A 475 -2.02 0.89 34.65
N GLY A 476 -0.89 1.34 35.22
CA GLY A 476 -0.68 1.42 36.66
C GLY A 476 -0.40 0.06 37.32
N ASP A 477 0.01 -0.94 36.56
CA ASP A 477 0.32 -2.30 37.06
C ASP A 477 1.61 -2.86 36.48
N GLY A 478 2.12 -3.99 37.00
CA GLY A 478 3.05 -4.91 36.31
C GLY A 478 4.43 -4.43 35.81
N HIS A 479 4.75 -3.13 35.80
CA HIS A 479 5.93 -2.60 35.10
C HIS A 479 7.27 -3.02 35.75
N VAL A 480 7.27 -3.30 37.06
CA VAL A 480 8.47 -3.72 37.82
C VAL A 480 9.09 -4.99 37.26
N ALA A 481 8.28 -5.95 36.81
CA ALA A 481 8.79 -7.21 36.25
C ALA A 481 9.55 -6.97 34.93
N ALA A 482 9.00 -6.15 34.04
CA ALA A 482 9.65 -5.78 32.79
C ALA A 482 10.93 -4.95 33.04
N LEU A 483 10.91 -4.01 33.99
CA LEU A 483 12.09 -3.24 34.40
C LEU A 483 13.19 -4.13 35.00
N ALA A 484 12.83 -5.13 35.78
CA ALA A 484 13.78 -6.08 36.36
C ALA A 484 14.51 -6.87 35.26
N GLU A 485 13.78 -7.34 34.26
CA GLU A 485 14.37 -8.01 33.10
C GLU A 485 15.22 -7.07 32.23
N LEU A 486 14.78 -5.83 32.01
CA LEU A 486 15.59 -4.82 31.30
C LEU A 486 16.92 -4.53 32.00
N ALA A 487 16.89 -4.38 33.33
CA ALA A 487 18.09 -4.15 34.13
C ALA A 487 19.00 -5.38 34.16
N ARG A 488 18.43 -6.60 34.10
CA ARG A 488 19.21 -7.84 33.98
C ARG A 488 19.92 -7.95 32.63
N LEU A 489 19.25 -7.57 31.54
CA LEU A 489 19.82 -7.62 30.18
C LEU A 489 20.84 -6.52 29.92
N GLN A 490 20.66 -5.34 30.52
CA GLN A 490 21.59 -4.21 30.37
C GLN A 490 22.00 -3.64 31.73
N PRO A 491 22.77 -4.40 32.53
CA PRO A 491 23.10 -4.04 33.91
C PRO A 491 24.04 -2.83 34.02
N LEU A 492 24.67 -2.40 32.92
CA LEU A 492 25.56 -1.23 32.88
C LEU A 492 24.84 0.06 32.49
N MET A 493 23.55 0.00 32.14
CA MET A 493 22.74 1.18 31.81
C MET A 493 22.12 1.75 33.09
N GLY A 494 22.78 2.73 33.69
CA GLY A 494 22.38 3.32 34.98
C GLY A 494 20.93 3.83 35.04
N GLU A 495 20.41 4.37 33.93
CA GLU A 495 19.02 4.84 33.82
C GLU A 495 18.00 3.72 34.06
N ARG A 496 18.26 2.50 33.57
CA ARG A 496 17.37 1.35 33.75
C ARG A 496 17.35 0.85 35.18
N LEU A 497 18.50 0.87 35.85
CA LEU A 497 18.60 0.56 37.27
C LEU A 497 17.86 1.59 38.11
N THR A 498 17.98 2.88 37.78
CA THR A 498 17.23 3.95 38.44
C THR A 498 15.71 3.73 38.28
N ALA A 499 15.22 3.47 37.06
CA ALA A 499 13.81 3.19 36.82
C ALA A 499 13.31 1.96 37.61
N LEU A 500 14.10 0.87 37.67
CA LEU A 500 13.78 -0.31 38.48
C LEU A 500 13.68 0.02 39.97
N ILE A 501 14.64 0.76 40.51
CA ILE A 501 14.67 1.18 41.92
C ILE A 501 13.43 2.03 42.25
N GLU A 502 13.10 2.99 41.39
CA GLU A 502 11.92 3.84 41.55
C GLU A 502 10.62 3.03 41.51
N GLY A 503 10.48 2.12 40.53
CA GLY A 503 9.33 1.22 40.44
C GLY A 503 9.17 0.31 41.67
N LEU A 504 10.27 -0.28 42.15
CA LEU A 504 10.27 -1.11 43.37
C LEU A 504 9.90 -0.31 44.63
N ARG A 505 10.34 0.95 44.74
CA ARG A 505 9.96 1.84 45.84
C ARG A 505 8.49 2.26 45.75
N ALA A 506 8.01 2.54 44.55
CA ALA A 506 6.61 2.90 44.31
C ALA A 506 5.66 1.74 44.62
N ALA A 507 6.08 0.49 44.40
CA ALA A 507 5.33 -0.71 44.75
C ALA A 507 5.18 -0.96 46.26
N GLY A 508 5.96 -0.27 47.12
CA GLY A 508 5.81 -0.35 48.57
C GLY A 508 5.99 -1.76 49.13
N GLU A 509 4.99 -2.26 49.85
CA GLU A 509 5.01 -3.61 50.46
C GLU A 509 4.94 -4.75 49.44
N ASP A 510 4.45 -4.48 48.22
CA ASP A 510 4.37 -5.47 47.14
C ASP A 510 5.68 -5.57 46.34
N GLY A 511 6.65 -4.68 46.60
CA GLY A 511 7.98 -4.72 45.98
C GLY A 511 8.86 -5.83 46.55
N ASP A 512 9.78 -6.38 45.75
CA ASP A 512 10.78 -7.34 46.22
C ASP A 512 11.95 -6.59 46.91
N PRO A 513 12.05 -6.62 48.27
CA PRO A 513 13.07 -5.87 48.98
C PRO A 513 14.48 -6.38 48.71
N ALA A 514 14.64 -7.66 48.36
CA ALA A 514 15.94 -8.23 48.03
C ALA A 514 16.40 -7.76 46.65
N LEU A 515 15.48 -7.68 45.68
CA LEU A 515 15.77 -7.11 44.37
C LEU A 515 16.11 -5.62 44.47
N LEU A 516 15.39 -4.85 45.29
CA LEU A 516 15.66 -3.42 45.52
C LEU A 516 17.08 -3.21 46.07
N ALA A 517 17.43 -3.90 47.16
CA ALA A 517 18.76 -3.80 47.75
C ALA A 517 19.87 -4.16 46.75
N ARG A 518 19.63 -5.17 45.90
CA ARG A 518 20.57 -5.57 44.85
C ARG A 518 20.69 -4.51 43.75
N ALA A 519 19.58 -3.93 43.29
CA ALA A 519 19.58 -2.89 42.27
C ALA A 519 20.31 -1.63 42.77
N GLU A 520 20.06 -1.22 44.02
CA GLU A 520 20.77 -0.10 44.67
C GLU A 520 22.27 -0.34 44.78
N LEU A 521 22.68 -1.58 45.13
CA LEU A 521 24.09 -1.95 45.18
C LEU A 521 24.75 -1.85 43.80
N VAL A 522 24.13 -2.39 42.75
CA VAL A 522 24.68 -2.33 41.38
C VAL A 522 24.74 -0.88 40.92
N ARG A 523 23.71 -0.06 41.19
CA ARG A 523 23.72 1.37 40.85
C ARG A 523 24.87 2.10 41.53
N ALA A 524 25.07 1.88 42.83
CA ALA A 524 26.16 2.48 43.59
C ALA A 524 27.56 2.08 43.07
N ILE A 525 27.71 0.87 42.52
CA ILE A 525 28.96 0.42 41.89
C ILE A 525 29.23 1.18 40.58
N LEU A 526 28.18 1.52 39.82
CA LEU A 526 28.28 2.22 38.54
C LEU A 526 28.44 3.74 38.66
N ASP A 527 28.09 4.31 39.82
CA ASP A 527 28.23 5.74 40.08
C ASP A 527 29.70 6.18 40.13
N GLU A 528 29.93 7.48 39.93
CA GLU A 528 31.28 8.04 39.92
C GLU A 528 31.96 7.82 41.28
N GLY A 529 33.03 7.03 41.29
CA GLY A 529 33.69 6.62 42.53
C GLY A 529 33.11 5.36 43.21
N GLY A 530 32.14 4.66 42.62
CA GLY A 530 31.59 3.39 43.13
C GLY A 530 32.63 2.28 43.32
N PHE A 531 33.67 2.27 42.48
CA PHE A 531 34.85 1.41 42.63
C PHE A 531 36.00 2.05 43.43
N ALA A 532 35.94 3.35 43.68
CA ALA A 532 36.88 4.05 44.54
C ALA A 532 36.49 3.72 45.98
N ARG A 533 37.21 2.79 46.58
CA ARG A 533 37.00 2.42 47.97
C ARG A 533 36.94 3.70 48.81
N ALA A 534 35.98 3.75 49.73
CA ALA A 534 36.00 4.56 50.94
C ALA A 534 37.36 4.41 51.65
N LEU A 535 38.36 5.16 51.18
CA LEU A 535 39.64 5.36 51.84
C LEU A 535 39.38 6.38 52.94
N GLY A 536 38.88 5.93 54.09
CA GLY A 536 38.68 6.87 55.20
C GLY A 536 37.98 6.39 56.46
N GLN A 537 37.68 5.10 56.66
CA GLN A 537 37.26 4.63 57.98
C GLN A 537 38.21 3.56 58.48
N GLY A 538 39.38 4.00 58.95
CA GLY A 538 40.34 3.14 59.62
C GLY A 538 41.68 3.82 59.89
N ALA A 539 41.86 4.21 61.16
CA ALA A 539 43.10 4.61 61.83
C ALA A 539 43.58 6.06 61.62
N GLY A 540 43.52 6.82 62.71
CA GLY A 540 43.99 8.19 62.80
C GLY A 540 45.50 8.33 62.59
N SER A 541 45.87 9.51 62.12
CA SER A 541 47.18 10.09 62.30
C SER A 541 46.97 11.59 62.28
N ASP A 542 47.13 12.21 63.44
CA ASP A 542 47.30 13.65 63.56
C ASP A 542 48.50 14.10 62.71
N GLY A 543 48.33 15.24 62.03
CA GLY A 543 49.44 16.09 61.56
C GLY A 543 50.00 15.77 60.18
N ASP A 544 49.51 16.47 59.15
CA ASP A 544 50.33 17.38 58.33
C ASP A 544 49.50 17.97 57.16
N GLU A 545 49.26 19.28 57.21
CA GLU A 545 48.43 20.05 56.26
C GLU A 545 49.13 20.34 54.91
N HIS A 546 50.07 19.52 54.47
CA HIS A 546 50.88 19.75 53.25
C HIS A 546 50.84 18.61 52.22
N GLU A 547 49.94 17.63 52.35
CA GLU A 547 49.78 16.54 51.36
C GLU A 547 48.61 16.71 50.35
N ASP A 548 47.83 17.79 50.40
CA ASP A 548 46.60 17.91 49.59
C ASP A 548 46.83 18.01 48.07
N GLU A 549 47.95 18.58 47.60
CA GLU A 549 48.22 18.65 46.15
C GLU A 549 48.81 17.36 45.55
N LYS A 550 49.38 16.47 46.36
CA LYS A 550 49.90 15.16 45.88
C LYS A 550 48.86 14.04 45.93
N GLN A 551 47.78 14.20 46.69
CA GLN A 551 46.68 13.22 46.70
C GLN A 551 45.78 13.32 45.47
N LEU A 552 45.62 14.51 44.86
CA LEU A 552 44.84 14.70 43.63
C LEU A 552 45.42 14.00 42.38
N GLN A 553 46.67 13.54 42.41
CA GLN A 553 47.30 12.80 41.31
C GLN A 553 47.41 11.28 41.55
N ARG A 554 46.98 10.78 42.70
CA ARG A 554 46.88 9.32 42.90
C ARG A 554 45.64 8.82 42.17
N ARG A 555 45.82 8.42 40.90
CA ARG A 555 44.83 7.62 40.15
C ARG A 555 44.27 6.55 41.12
N PRO A 556 42.94 6.48 41.32
CA PRO A 556 42.38 5.48 42.21
C PRO A 556 42.86 4.11 41.74
N LYS A 557 43.63 3.42 42.59
CA LYS A 557 43.98 2.02 42.33
C LYS A 557 42.68 1.24 42.39
N ALA A 558 42.13 0.89 41.22
CA ALA A 558 40.99 0.00 41.12
C ALA A 558 41.27 -1.22 41.99
N ALA A 559 40.44 -1.45 43.01
CA ALA A 559 40.54 -2.65 43.81
C ALA A 559 40.25 -3.84 42.90
N ALA A 560 41.05 -4.89 43.00
CA ALA A 560 40.69 -6.17 42.36
C ALA A 560 39.33 -6.59 42.92
N LEU A 561 38.36 -6.81 42.02
CA LEU A 561 37.08 -7.39 42.40
C LEU A 561 37.34 -8.77 43.02
N ASP A 562 36.76 -9.04 44.18
CA ASP A 562 36.77 -10.41 44.70
C ASP A 562 35.97 -11.34 43.78
N GLY A 563 36.20 -12.64 43.89
CA GLY A 563 35.60 -13.63 43.00
C GLY A 563 34.07 -13.63 43.04
N GLU A 564 33.47 -13.30 44.18
CA GLU A 564 32.02 -13.26 44.34
C GLU A 564 31.42 -12.07 43.59
N ARG A 565 32.02 -10.88 43.69
CA ARG A 565 31.61 -9.68 42.94
C ARG A 565 31.82 -9.84 41.44
N LEU A 566 32.93 -10.46 41.02
CA LEU A 566 33.17 -10.81 39.62
C LEU A 566 32.09 -11.75 39.08
N GLU A 567 31.67 -12.74 39.86
CA GLU A 567 30.65 -13.69 39.45
C GLU A 567 29.24 -13.08 39.43
N GLN A 568 28.97 -12.12 40.31
CA GLN A 568 27.73 -11.33 40.29
C GLN A 568 27.65 -10.41 39.06
N LEU A 569 28.78 -9.85 38.62
CA LEU A 569 28.88 -9.02 37.40
C LEU A 569 28.91 -9.82 36.10
N ARG A 570 29.21 -11.13 36.15
CA ARG A 570 29.19 -12.00 34.98
C ARG A 570 27.78 -12.27 34.48
N HIS A 571 27.62 -12.25 33.16
CA HIS A 571 26.39 -12.61 32.48
C HIS A 571 25.91 -14.00 32.94
N PRO A 572 24.62 -14.22 33.23
CA PRO A 572 24.11 -15.51 33.71
C PRO A 572 24.51 -16.70 32.83
N ALA A 573 24.59 -16.50 31.52
CA ALA A 573 25.04 -17.53 30.58
C ALA A 573 26.55 -17.88 30.72
N ALA A 574 27.39 -16.93 31.15
CA ALA A 574 28.84 -17.06 31.26
C ALA A 574 29.33 -17.50 32.66
N ARG A 575 28.42 -17.64 33.63
CA ARG A 575 28.73 -18.21 34.95
C ARG A 575 29.10 -19.69 34.82
N VAL A 576 29.79 -20.22 35.83
CA VAL A 576 30.26 -21.63 35.85
C VAL A 576 29.12 -22.63 35.56
N ASP A 577 27.92 -22.38 36.07
CA ASP A 577 26.73 -23.23 35.85
C ASP A 577 25.86 -22.80 34.65
N GLY A 578 26.25 -21.70 34.00
CA GLY A 578 25.59 -21.10 32.84
C GLY A 578 25.73 -21.94 31.57
N VAL A 579 24.99 -21.57 30.52
CA VAL A 579 24.99 -22.30 29.25
C VAL A 579 26.36 -22.25 28.55
N LEU A 580 27.10 -21.13 28.62
CA LEU A 580 28.48 -21.05 28.12
C LEU A 580 29.45 -21.85 28.98
N GLY A 581 29.28 -21.90 30.30
CA GLY A 581 30.09 -22.78 31.15
C GLY A 581 29.92 -24.25 30.75
N ARG A 582 28.67 -24.66 30.50
CA ARG A 582 28.34 -26.01 30.01
C ARG A 582 28.80 -26.26 28.57
N MET A 583 28.66 -25.29 27.67
CA MET A 583 29.15 -25.35 26.29
C MET A 583 30.68 -25.35 26.22
N GLN A 584 31.38 -24.55 27.02
CA GLN A 584 32.84 -24.60 27.16
C GLN A 584 33.27 -25.97 27.68
N GLY A 585 32.56 -26.52 28.67
CA GLY A 585 32.78 -27.88 29.15
C GLY A 585 32.48 -28.97 28.10
N ALA A 586 31.59 -28.71 27.13
CA ALA A 586 31.27 -29.62 26.03
C ALA A 586 32.26 -29.47 24.85
N LEU A 587 32.59 -28.24 24.46
CA LEU A 587 33.59 -27.89 23.45
C LEU A 587 34.99 -28.35 23.87
N ALA A 588 35.32 -28.29 25.16
CA ALA A 588 36.55 -28.86 25.71
C ALA A 588 36.64 -30.39 25.55
N LYS A 589 35.53 -31.07 25.25
CA LYS A 589 35.48 -32.52 24.99
C LYS A 589 35.49 -32.86 23.50
N VAL A 590 35.34 -31.88 22.61
CA VAL A 590 35.44 -32.08 21.16
C VAL A 590 36.92 -32.23 20.81
N ALA A 591 37.27 -33.27 20.05
CA ALA A 591 38.64 -33.49 19.61
C ALA A 591 39.09 -32.28 18.77
N VAL A 592 40.08 -31.53 19.28
CA VAL A 592 40.65 -30.38 18.57
C VAL A 592 41.20 -30.88 17.23
N PRO A 593 40.81 -30.29 16.08
CA PRO A 593 41.38 -30.65 14.78
C PRO A 593 42.90 -30.56 14.85
N ASP A 594 43.62 -31.40 14.10
CA ASP A 594 45.07 -31.37 14.06
C ASP A 594 45.57 -30.03 13.46
N ARG A 595 45.86 -29.07 14.34
CA ARG A 595 46.29 -27.72 13.99
C ARG A 595 47.68 -27.71 13.34
N SER A 596 48.43 -28.82 13.39
CA SER A 596 49.72 -28.95 12.73
C SER A 596 49.63 -28.83 11.19
N GLN A 597 48.45 -29.06 10.60
CA GLN A 597 48.22 -28.86 9.17
C GLN A 597 48.42 -27.40 8.72
N LEU A 598 48.23 -26.42 9.62
CA LEU A 598 48.49 -25.01 9.32
C LEU A 598 49.97 -24.73 9.05
N LYS A 599 50.88 -25.54 9.61
CA LYS A 599 52.32 -25.45 9.37
C LYS A 599 52.67 -25.69 7.90
N ALA A 600 51.89 -26.49 7.17
CA ALA A 600 52.13 -26.82 5.77
C ALA A 600 51.86 -25.64 4.80
N TYR A 601 51.04 -24.68 5.22
CA TYR A 601 50.65 -23.52 4.42
C TYR A 601 51.43 -22.24 4.78
N CYS A 602 52.32 -22.31 5.78
CA CYS A 602 53.09 -21.17 6.26
C CYS A 602 54.60 -21.39 6.07
N GLU A 603 55.34 -20.31 5.88
CA GLU A 603 56.80 -20.36 5.81
C GLU A 603 57.38 -20.46 7.23
N ARG A 604 58.24 -21.43 7.53
CA ARG A 604 58.91 -21.44 8.85
C ARG A 604 59.79 -20.20 8.98
N ALA A 605 59.59 -19.42 10.04
CA ALA A 605 60.30 -18.17 10.22
C ALA A 605 61.81 -18.42 10.43
N ASN A 606 62.65 -17.78 9.62
CA ASN A 606 64.09 -17.83 9.80
C ASN A 606 64.51 -16.79 10.85
N LEU A 607 64.61 -17.23 12.11
CA LEU A 607 64.95 -16.36 13.24
C LEU A 607 66.34 -15.71 13.14
N ALA A 608 67.26 -16.27 12.34
CA ALA A 608 68.55 -15.63 12.07
C ALA A 608 68.42 -14.38 11.17
N ARG A 609 67.31 -14.27 10.41
CA ARG A 609 66.99 -13.11 9.57
C ARG A 609 65.99 -12.15 10.22
N LEU A 610 65.26 -12.61 11.23
CA LEU A 610 64.18 -11.88 11.91
C LEU A 610 64.56 -11.63 13.38
N GLU A 611 65.61 -10.82 13.60
CA GLU A 611 66.19 -10.64 14.94
C GLU A 611 65.20 -10.11 15.98
N LEU A 612 64.33 -9.16 15.60
CA LEU A 612 63.32 -8.59 16.50
C LEU A 612 62.31 -9.64 16.98
N LEU A 613 61.85 -10.48 16.05
CA LEU A 613 60.94 -11.58 16.37
C LEU A 613 61.62 -12.63 17.24
N ALA A 614 62.86 -12.98 16.93
CA ALA A 614 63.66 -13.94 17.70
C ALA A 614 63.79 -13.49 19.16
N ARG A 615 64.10 -12.20 19.39
CA ARG A 615 64.18 -11.61 20.73
C ARG A 615 62.82 -11.59 21.42
N ALA A 616 61.76 -11.18 20.74
CA ALA A 616 60.40 -11.15 21.31
C ALA A 616 59.95 -12.53 21.80
N ILE A 617 60.17 -13.58 21.02
CA ILE A 617 59.83 -14.96 21.40
C ILE A 617 60.71 -15.43 22.56
N ALA A 618 62.03 -15.18 22.51
CA ALA A 618 62.95 -15.57 23.57
C ALA A 618 62.60 -14.90 24.91
N ASP A 619 62.36 -13.58 24.91
CA ASP A 619 61.99 -12.82 26.10
C ASP A 619 60.67 -13.34 26.69
N ALA A 620 59.65 -13.54 25.86
CA ALA A 620 58.34 -14.03 26.30
C ALA A 620 58.39 -15.47 26.83
N THR A 621 59.10 -16.38 26.15
CA THR A 621 59.24 -17.78 26.60
C THR A 621 59.98 -17.88 27.93
N ILE A 622 61.05 -17.10 28.11
CA ILE A 622 61.78 -17.01 29.38
C ILE A 622 60.89 -16.44 30.48
N MET A 623 60.23 -15.31 30.22
CA MET A 623 59.41 -14.60 31.20
C MET A 623 58.23 -15.45 31.68
N LEU A 624 57.57 -16.17 30.77
CA LEU A 624 56.36 -16.93 31.07
C LEU A 624 56.64 -18.40 31.43
N GLY A 625 57.88 -18.86 31.28
CA GLY A 625 58.28 -20.24 31.55
C GLY A 625 57.62 -21.23 30.59
N VAL A 626 57.43 -20.84 29.33
CA VAL A 626 56.89 -21.70 28.27
C VAL A 626 58.06 -22.32 27.50
N GLY A 627 57.93 -23.58 27.08
CA GLY A 627 58.93 -24.27 26.26
C GLY A 627 59.17 -23.59 24.90
N GLY A 628 60.08 -24.15 24.09
CA GLY A 628 60.38 -23.60 22.77
C GLY A 628 59.13 -23.50 21.88
N ILE A 629 58.95 -22.35 21.23
CA ILE A 629 57.83 -22.08 20.31
C ILE A 629 58.37 -21.98 18.89
N GLU A 630 57.75 -22.68 17.96
CA GLU A 630 58.11 -22.63 16.55
C GLU A 630 57.37 -21.47 15.83
N PRO A 631 58.08 -20.44 15.33
CA PRO A 631 57.43 -19.36 14.59
C PRO A 631 57.28 -19.71 13.11
N TYR A 632 56.12 -19.39 12.55
CA TYR A 632 55.76 -19.52 11.15
C TYR A 632 55.18 -18.19 10.65
N VAL A 633 55.48 -17.84 9.40
CA VAL A 633 55.04 -16.62 8.74
C VAL A 633 53.96 -16.95 7.71
N SER A 634 52.81 -16.30 7.81
CA SER A 634 51.71 -16.40 6.84
C SER A 634 51.75 -15.22 5.86
N ARG A 635 51.36 -15.46 4.60
CA ARG A 635 51.36 -14.48 3.50
C ARG A 635 50.01 -14.48 2.76
N GLY A 636 49.78 -13.51 1.87
CA GLY A 636 48.54 -13.40 1.09
C GLY A 636 47.37 -12.90 1.94
N ASP A 637 46.18 -13.48 1.79
CA ASP A 637 44.95 -13.04 2.49
C ASP A 637 45.02 -13.16 4.03
N LYS A 638 46.06 -13.82 4.55
CA LYS A 638 46.36 -13.95 5.98
C LYS A 638 47.72 -13.33 6.34
N SER A 639 48.11 -12.27 5.65
CA SER A 639 49.36 -11.53 5.90
C SER A 639 49.33 -10.66 7.17
N VAL A 640 48.18 -10.48 7.80
CA VAL A 640 47.98 -9.74 9.06
C VAL A 640 47.36 -10.66 10.12
N GLY A 641 47.84 -10.56 11.35
CA GLY A 641 47.43 -11.32 12.53
C GLY A 641 48.59 -12.05 13.22
N LEU A 642 48.44 -12.35 14.51
CA LEU A 642 49.41 -13.13 15.29
C LEU A 642 48.65 -14.08 16.21
N ARG A 643 48.97 -15.38 16.19
CA ARG A 643 48.27 -16.39 17.01
C ARG A 643 49.18 -17.54 17.41
N ALA A 644 49.14 -17.91 18.68
CA ALA A 644 49.85 -19.07 19.21
C ALA A 644 48.94 -20.30 19.34
N TYR A 645 49.49 -21.47 19.06
CA TYR A 645 48.78 -22.75 19.06
C TYR A 645 49.48 -23.77 19.95
N GLU A 646 48.69 -24.44 20.78
CA GLU A 646 49.12 -25.58 21.58
C GLU A 646 49.19 -26.83 20.69
N ASP A 647 50.34 -27.50 20.73
CA ASP A 647 50.66 -28.74 20.01
C ASP A 647 51.82 -29.44 20.76
N SER A 648 52.14 -30.68 20.41
CA SER A 648 53.31 -31.45 20.86
C SER A 648 54.59 -30.63 20.88
N THR A 649 54.76 -29.77 19.86
CA THR A 649 55.64 -28.59 19.92
C THR A 649 54.79 -27.37 19.58
N SER A 650 54.56 -26.51 20.58
CA SER A 650 53.78 -25.28 20.41
C SER A 650 54.37 -24.41 19.29
N PHE A 651 53.51 -23.78 18.51
CA PHE A 651 53.93 -22.96 17.39
C PHE A 651 53.12 -21.67 17.32
N MET A 652 53.64 -20.67 16.63
CA MET A 652 53.02 -19.36 16.46
C MET A 652 52.96 -19.01 14.98
N LEU A 653 51.79 -18.58 14.52
CA LEU A 653 51.61 -18.00 13.19
C LEU A 653 51.67 -16.47 13.31
N ILE A 654 52.42 -15.84 12.42
CA ILE A 654 52.63 -14.40 12.38
C ILE A 654 52.44 -13.93 10.94
N GLY A 655 51.56 -12.98 10.72
CA GLY A 655 51.38 -12.35 9.41
C GLY A 655 52.66 -11.65 8.95
N ALA A 656 53.06 -11.87 7.70
CA ALA A 656 54.25 -11.26 7.11
C ALA A 656 54.23 -9.72 7.19
N ASP A 657 53.05 -9.11 7.11
CA ASP A 657 52.90 -7.65 7.12
C ASP A 657 53.25 -7.05 8.49
N HIS A 658 53.19 -7.83 9.57
CA HIS A 658 53.66 -7.38 10.88
C HIS A 658 55.19 -7.32 10.99
N LEU A 659 55.90 -7.98 10.07
CA LEU A 659 57.36 -8.07 10.07
C LEU A 659 57.99 -7.21 8.98
N ASP A 660 57.19 -6.69 8.04
CA ASP A 660 57.64 -5.85 6.92
C ASP A 660 57.56 -4.37 7.30
N ALA A 661 58.70 -3.68 7.36
CA ALA A 661 58.80 -2.29 7.77
C ALA A 661 58.07 -1.31 6.84
N ASP A 662 57.82 -1.71 5.59
CA ASP A 662 57.09 -0.90 4.60
C ASP A 662 55.57 -1.12 4.67
N SER A 663 55.09 -2.07 5.49
CA SER A 663 53.66 -2.33 5.67
C SER A 663 53.00 -1.38 6.66
N HIS A 664 51.76 -0.97 6.37
CA HIS A 664 50.91 -0.22 7.30
C HIS A 664 50.55 -1.01 8.57
N ALA A 665 50.70 -2.34 8.55
CA ALA A 665 50.47 -3.22 9.69
C ALA A 665 51.77 -3.61 10.42
N TYR A 666 52.92 -3.00 10.07
CA TYR A 666 54.20 -3.27 10.70
C TYR A 666 54.15 -3.11 12.22
N LEU A 667 54.67 -4.09 12.95
CA LEU A 667 54.86 -3.99 14.39
C LEU A 667 56.31 -3.64 14.68
N ASP A 668 56.52 -2.46 15.27
CA ASP A 668 57.82 -2.10 15.81
C ASP A 668 58.25 -3.05 16.94
N GLU A 669 59.49 -2.92 17.41
CA GLU A 669 60.04 -3.84 18.41
C GLU A 669 59.19 -3.93 19.69
N ALA A 670 58.62 -2.82 20.17
CA ALA A 670 57.84 -2.82 21.40
C ALA A 670 56.46 -3.46 21.18
N ALA A 671 55.78 -3.11 20.08
CA ALA A 671 54.49 -3.65 19.70
C ALA A 671 54.57 -5.15 19.40
N LEU A 672 55.64 -5.60 18.72
CA LEU A 672 55.87 -7.01 18.42
C LEU A 672 56.16 -7.80 19.70
N ARG A 673 57.01 -7.29 20.60
CA ARG A 673 57.24 -7.90 21.92
C ARG A 673 55.95 -8.04 22.71
N PHE A 674 55.12 -6.99 22.74
CA PHE A 674 53.83 -7.03 23.43
C PHE A 674 52.90 -8.09 22.81
N ALA A 675 52.69 -8.05 21.50
CA ALA A 675 51.79 -8.98 20.80
C ALA A 675 52.23 -10.44 20.96
N VAL A 676 53.52 -10.73 20.76
CA VAL A 676 54.11 -12.06 20.97
C VAL A 676 53.93 -12.52 22.42
N THR A 677 54.20 -11.64 23.39
CA THR A 677 54.05 -11.98 24.81
C THR A 677 52.60 -12.28 25.17
N CYS A 678 51.63 -11.51 24.67
CA CYS A 678 50.20 -11.77 24.89
C CYS A 678 49.78 -13.14 24.36
N GLU A 679 50.21 -13.51 23.16
CA GLU A 679 49.84 -14.80 22.57
C GLU A 679 50.54 -15.98 23.26
N ILE A 680 51.78 -15.81 23.73
CA ILE A 680 52.46 -16.82 24.55
C ILE A 680 51.83 -16.93 25.94
N ALA A 681 51.34 -15.82 26.50
CA ALA A 681 50.60 -15.83 27.75
C ALA A 681 49.30 -16.64 27.61
N HIS A 682 48.61 -16.55 26.47
CA HIS A 682 47.45 -17.39 26.19
C HIS A 682 47.78 -18.88 26.23
N LEU A 683 48.94 -19.31 25.70
CA LEU A 683 49.42 -20.69 25.87
C LEU A 683 49.69 -21.02 27.34
N ARG A 684 50.41 -20.15 28.05
CA ARG A 684 50.81 -20.39 29.45
C ARG A 684 49.61 -20.58 30.38
N PHE A 685 48.56 -19.81 30.16
CA PHE A 685 47.33 -19.83 30.97
C PHE A 685 46.23 -20.72 30.39
N ALA A 686 46.51 -21.49 29.33
CA ALA A 686 45.56 -22.33 28.63
C ALA A 686 44.28 -21.57 28.19
N HIS A 687 44.43 -20.30 27.84
CA HIS A 687 43.35 -19.48 27.31
C HIS A 687 43.20 -19.78 25.82
N ASN A 688 42.30 -20.68 25.46
CA ASN A 688 41.89 -20.85 24.07
C ASN A 688 41.05 -19.64 23.66
N ARG A 689 41.59 -18.74 22.82
CA ARG A 689 40.77 -17.76 22.10
C ARG A 689 39.87 -18.55 21.17
N VAL A 690 38.56 -18.55 21.42
CA VAL A 690 37.56 -19.09 20.51
C VAL A 690 37.05 -17.91 19.69
N THR A 691 37.26 -17.93 18.38
CA THR A 691 36.69 -16.88 17.50
C THR A 691 35.20 -17.14 17.27
N SER A 692 34.43 -16.11 16.88
CA SER A 692 33.04 -16.27 16.48
C SER A 692 32.86 -17.36 15.41
N ASP A 693 33.79 -17.44 14.46
CA ASP A 693 33.78 -18.46 13.41
C ASP A 693 34.08 -19.87 13.92
N GLU A 694 34.91 -20.01 14.96
CA GLU A 694 35.19 -21.29 15.64
C GLU A 694 34.03 -21.72 16.54
N VAL A 695 33.31 -20.76 17.15
CA VAL A 695 32.04 -21.02 17.83
C VAL A 695 31.00 -21.47 16.81
N TRP A 696 30.87 -20.79 15.67
CA TRP A 696 29.89 -21.15 14.64
C TRP A 696 30.21 -22.46 13.96
N SER A 697 31.46 -22.73 13.60
CA SER A 697 31.87 -24.02 13.04
C SER A 697 31.72 -25.15 14.06
N GLY A 698 32.13 -24.92 15.32
CA GLY A 698 31.93 -25.87 16.42
C GLY A 698 30.46 -26.10 16.76
N THR A 699 29.60 -25.09 16.67
CA THR A 699 28.15 -25.16 16.93
C THR A 699 27.40 -25.76 15.74
N LEU A 700 27.86 -25.53 14.51
CA LEU A 700 27.37 -26.22 13.31
C LEU A 700 27.79 -27.69 13.31
N ASP A 701 29.02 -28.01 13.72
CA ASP A 701 29.49 -29.39 13.86
C ASP A 701 28.80 -30.09 15.03
N LEU A 702 28.64 -29.46 16.20
CA LEU A 702 27.81 -30.00 17.30
C LEU A 702 26.33 -30.05 16.93
N GLY A 703 25.84 -29.12 16.12
CA GLY A 703 24.48 -29.07 15.59
C GLY A 703 24.23 -30.23 14.63
N LEU A 704 25.16 -30.51 13.71
CA LEU A 704 25.15 -31.65 12.81
C LEU A 704 25.35 -32.98 13.55
N THR A 705 26.20 -33.02 14.57
CA THR A 705 26.45 -34.21 15.40
C THR A 705 25.29 -34.47 16.38
N GLY A 706 24.66 -33.42 16.88
CA GLY A 706 23.47 -33.43 17.73
C GLY A 706 22.19 -33.75 16.95
N LEU A 707 22.04 -33.23 15.73
CA LEU A 707 20.98 -33.64 14.81
C LEU A 707 21.16 -35.10 14.40
N SER A 708 22.38 -35.56 14.13
CA SER A 708 22.62 -36.96 13.80
C SER A 708 22.43 -37.89 15.00
N MET A 709 22.68 -37.44 16.24
CA MET A 709 22.26 -38.17 17.45
C MET A 709 20.73 -38.18 17.65
N LEU A 710 20.04 -37.07 17.41
CA LEU A 710 18.56 -37.00 17.48
C LEU A 710 17.88 -37.83 16.39
N VAL A 711 18.43 -37.84 15.18
CA VAL A 711 17.97 -38.67 14.05
C VAL A 711 18.29 -40.15 14.27
N ALA A 712 19.43 -40.47 14.90
CA ALA A 712 19.77 -41.86 15.27
C ALA A 712 18.98 -42.39 16.48
N ALA A 713 18.50 -41.53 17.38
CA ALA A 713 17.67 -41.91 18.52
C ALA A 713 16.16 -41.94 18.22
N ALA A 714 15.71 -41.34 17.11
CA ALA A 714 14.31 -41.33 16.69
C ALA A 714 13.65 -42.73 16.56
N PRO A 715 14.36 -43.81 16.14
CA PRO A 715 13.79 -45.16 16.13
C PRO A 715 13.61 -45.78 17.52
N ILE A 716 14.39 -45.35 18.51
CA ILE A 716 14.34 -45.89 19.89
C ILE A 716 13.18 -45.26 20.67
N LEU A 717 12.84 -44.00 20.40
CA LEU A 717 11.71 -43.30 21.03
C LEU A 717 10.34 -43.69 20.44
N LYS A 718 10.28 -44.27 19.24
CA LYS A 718 9.05 -44.89 18.69
C LYS A 718 8.77 -46.30 19.22
N GLY A 719 9.72 -46.91 19.94
CA GLY A 719 9.63 -48.28 20.46
C GLY A 719 8.95 -48.43 21.83
N LEU A 720 8.71 -47.33 22.56
CA LEU A 720 7.96 -47.35 23.82
C LEU A 720 6.48 -47.08 23.55
N LYS A 721 5.81 -48.04 22.93
CA LYS A 721 4.41 -48.31 23.29
C LYS A 721 4.44 -49.09 24.60
N ALA A 722 3.84 -48.53 25.63
CA ALA A 722 3.48 -49.27 26.81
C ALA A 722 1.96 -49.16 27.01
N PRO A 723 1.36 -50.19 27.61
CA PRO A 723 -0.05 -50.58 27.53
C PRO A 723 -1.04 -49.67 28.25
#